data_AF-A0A6I1Z8N4-F1
#
_entry.id   AF-A0A6I1Z8N4-F1
#
_cell.length_a   1.000
_cell.length_b   1.000
_cell.length_c   1.000
_cell.angle_alpha   90.00
_cell.angle_beta   90.00
_cell.angle_gamma   90.00
#
_symmetry.space_group_name_H-M   'P 1'
#
loop_
_entity.id
_entity.type
_entity.pdbx_description
1 polymer ?
#
loop_
_entity_poly.entity_id
_entity_poly.type
_entity_poly.pdbx_seq_one_letter_code
_entity_poly.pdbx_strand_id
1 'polypeptide(L)'
;MAPLQGELTLSFLTRLAARYHLSPRDLLAAVTETGGLQNLTGMLYPDSELHLNAQARARIAALCRVEPQVLERALPAWTREEPCGKYGDGPVGRLMRGEQAVAAWGPACPGCTGARTGRLVPARRYLAPEERVCARHRYWLLYLPGTSGLPVLLGRCPEVIAAQRQHVRLLRRSPAGAQAFEVARAVTGAWWQRSWPVEEALWPDRLETTRPAGADPGWWQVAARELVTYPETVALACQLADRSLQQRTVIESGGHVPYRLGELPRLLTDLADRLGRPWLARHLAADTHGPLFTWVHSCVRAREASRLWRVHSAHRPRALSELLPRPPAAGDTRPMPPPVKRLRGHSVQAERAFEQGIAHARLFHQQHGHLAVPKEATLGGYPLGTWLVNQRAEHQRMPDHHFMALAALDPWWNAPWDPRWRRQWHQAAQHTRTRGPLNAASGFPDTGINLAQWLYEQCARYPDLHPEQQRLMASIGIGTAAARAARPPRRSYSERFQTGLAHAAAYALQHGQLATVGQRTVHDGFPLGNWLALLRNRHHDRPPVPADRVQALNALDPWWNPPWSLYWQRHYYRARDTAAGHTLNPANGFDDLPDAQVADWLRRQCRNYHQLHPQQRKLLTAVGLTPHTVDTARRHLTTRTATARNRHRAKNGSLLGHRPDQRAGFDTALAHARTYAAQHGHLAVPGNTQHNGFPLGRWLARQRNQASTRARRNLPPSPQTSELAALDPWWNPPWKSEWQRNYYRALHHIHSSKPFDPVHRIPNSHTALGSWIDRACRHYDRLHPGQQHLLSNLAITPETLAARAQTTPHWHTALAHARAYAAHHGHLAAPHHTLHDGFPLGRWLVKQRHRTKTGTSCPAAGALTAIDPYWNPPWNLRWQRAYQRARTHPHTHASRQWLTTQHRNWPLLHPDQQRLLTHIGIHP
;
A
#
# COMPACT_ATOMS: atom_id res chain seq x y z
N MET A 1 -14.34 38.07 -34.83
CA MET A 1 -15.10 38.01 -33.54
C MET A 1 -14.10 37.72 -32.45
N ALA A 2 -13.99 38.56 -31.41
CA ALA A 2 -12.91 38.42 -30.43
C ALA A 2 -13.20 37.32 -29.39
N PRO A 3 -12.25 36.40 -29.13
CA PRO A 3 -12.37 35.43 -28.05
C PRO A 3 -12.27 36.15 -26.68
N LEU A 4 -12.92 35.59 -25.65
CA LEU A 4 -12.72 36.03 -24.27
C LEU A 4 -11.51 35.32 -23.67
N GLN A 5 -10.78 36.00 -22.79
CA GLN A 5 -9.64 35.40 -22.11
C GLN A 5 -10.08 34.23 -21.23
N GLY A 6 -9.51 33.04 -21.43
CA GLY A 6 -9.88 31.83 -20.70
C GLY A 6 -11.19 31.18 -21.19
N GLU A 7 -11.70 31.55 -22.37
CA GLU A 7 -12.92 30.98 -22.92
C GLU A 7 -12.73 29.52 -23.35
N LEU A 8 -13.79 28.72 -23.15
CA LEU A 8 -13.86 27.35 -23.64
C LEU A 8 -13.87 27.36 -25.19
N THR A 9 -13.15 26.45 -25.84
CA THR A 9 -13.06 26.44 -27.31
C THR A 9 -14.43 26.20 -27.93
N LEU A 10 -15.22 25.30 -27.35
CA LEU A 10 -16.61 25.09 -27.81
C LEU A 10 -17.50 26.31 -27.56
N SER A 11 -17.28 27.08 -26.48
CA SER A 11 -18.02 28.32 -26.21
C SER A 11 -17.76 29.36 -27.29
N PHE A 12 -16.50 29.59 -27.62
CA PHE A 12 -16.11 30.51 -28.69
C PHE A 12 -16.74 30.10 -30.03
N LEU A 13 -16.67 28.81 -30.40
CA LEU A 13 -17.28 28.33 -31.64
C LEU A 13 -18.81 28.43 -31.65
N THR A 14 -19.47 28.22 -30.51
CA THR A 14 -20.92 28.41 -30.40
C THR A 14 -21.31 29.86 -30.70
N ARG A 15 -20.54 30.82 -30.17
CA ARG A 15 -20.72 32.25 -30.49
C ARG A 15 -20.38 32.58 -31.93
N LEU A 16 -19.40 31.91 -32.52
CA LEU A 16 -19.03 32.08 -33.92
C LEU A 16 -20.15 31.59 -34.84
N ALA A 17 -20.67 30.38 -34.59
CA ALA A 17 -21.79 29.80 -35.32
C ALA A 17 -23.01 30.73 -35.30
N ALA A 18 -23.37 31.23 -34.11
CA ALA A 18 -24.48 32.19 -33.95
C ALA A 18 -24.28 33.48 -34.74
N ARG A 19 -23.04 33.95 -34.95
CA ARG A 19 -22.76 35.13 -35.78
C ARG A 19 -23.01 34.88 -37.28
N TYR A 20 -22.89 33.64 -37.73
CA TYR A 20 -23.18 33.22 -39.11
C TYR A 20 -24.57 32.61 -39.26
N HIS A 21 -25.43 32.71 -38.25
CA HIS A 21 -26.76 32.07 -38.23
C HIS A 21 -26.71 30.54 -38.43
N LEU A 22 -25.61 29.91 -38.04
CA LEU A 22 -25.40 28.45 -38.08
C LEU A 22 -25.66 27.84 -36.70
N SER A 23 -26.04 26.56 -36.67
CA SER A 23 -25.99 25.80 -35.43
C SER A 23 -24.52 25.44 -35.09
N PRO A 24 -24.18 25.25 -33.80
CA PRO A 24 -22.85 24.76 -33.42
C PRO A 24 -22.51 23.43 -34.08
N ARG A 25 -23.51 22.61 -34.39
CA ARG A 25 -23.33 21.31 -35.04
C ARG A 25 -22.88 21.47 -36.49
N ASP A 26 -23.49 22.39 -37.22
CA ASP A 26 -23.19 22.65 -38.63
C ASP A 26 -21.78 23.23 -38.79
N LEU A 27 -21.44 24.20 -37.91
CA LEU A 27 -20.08 24.76 -37.90
C LEU A 27 -19.04 23.67 -37.59
N LEU A 28 -19.30 22.82 -36.59
CA LEU A 28 -18.39 21.72 -36.27
C LEU A 28 -18.29 20.70 -37.40
N ALA A 29 -19.38 20.42 -38.11
CA ALA A 29 -19.35 19.57 -39.30
C ALA A 29 -18.42 20.17 -40.37
N ALA A 30 -18.56 21.45 -40.69
CA ALA A 30 -17.73 22.12 -41.70
C ALA A 30 -16.23 22.17 -41.32
N VAL A 31 -15.92 22.48 -40.07
CA VAL A 31 -14.51 22.64 -39.64
C VAL A 31 -13.78 21.31 -39.39
N THR A 32 -14.52 20.19 -39.32
CA THR A 32 -13.96 18.83 -39.16
C THR A 32 -14.30 17.92 -40.34
N GLU A 33 -14.70 18.49 -41.48
CA GLU A 33 -15.03 17.73 -42.68
C GLU A 33 -13.76 17.22 -43.37
N THR A 34 -13.76 15.92 -43.69
CA THR A 34 -12.74 15.24 -44.49
C THR A 34 -13.44 14.39 -45.55
N GLY A 35 -13.36 14.79 -46.82
CA GLY A 35 -13.89 14.00 -47.94
C GLY A 35 -15.41 13.83 -47.91
N GLY A 36 -16.15 14.86 -47.52
CA GLY A 36 -17.61 14.84 -47.37
C GLY A 36 -18.11 14.20 -46.07
N LEU A 37 -17.23 13.71 -45.20
CA LEU A 37 -17.59 13.05 -43.93
C LEU A 37 -17.07 13.83 -42.72
N GLN A 38 -17.87 13.84 -41.64
CA GLN A 38 -17.50 14.51 -40.38
C GLN A 38 -16.48 13.70 -39.58
N ASN A 39 -15.33 14.30 -39.25
CA ASN A 39 -14.24 13.72 -38.46
C ASN A 39 -14.25 14.25 -37.00
N LEU A 40 -15.41 14.16 -36.35
CA LEU A 40 -15.67 14.59 -34.98
C LEU A 40 -15.98 13.38 -34.10
N THR A 41 -15.29 13.25 -32.96
CA THR A 41 -15.54 12.17 -31.99
C THR A 41 -16.20 12.69 -30.72
N GLY A 42 -17.13 11.89 -30.16
CA GLY A 42 -17.89 12.25 -28.97
C GLY A 42 -19.25 12.90 -29.28
N MET A 43 -20.04 13.10 -28.24
CA MET A 43 -21.39 13.67 -28.34
C MET A 43 -21.39 15.12 -27.85
N LEU A 44 -22.10 15.99 -28.58
CA LEU A 44 -22.24 17.41 -28.25
C LEU A 44 -23.29 17.57 -27.15
N TYR A 45 -22.87 18.10 -26.01
CA TYR A 45 -23.72 18.48 -24.89
C TYR A 45 -23.46 19.95 -24.51
N PRO A 46 -24.40 20.60 -23.79
CA PRO A 46 -24.20 21.97 -23.31
C PRO A 46 -22.97 22.18 -22.42
N ASP A 47 -22.51 21.11 -21.76
CA ASP A 47 -21.33 21.07 -20.88
C ASP A 47 -20.08 20.46 -21.55
N SER A 48 -20.11 20.23 -22.86
CA SER A 48 -18.95 19.70 -23.60
C SER A 48 -17.85 20.75 -23.75
N GLU A 49 -16.63 20.27 -23.91
CA GLU A 49 -15.46 21.02 -24.37
C GLU A 49 -14.86 20.38 -25.63
N LEU A 50 -14.18 21.16 -26.47
CA LEU A 50 -13.71 20.71 -27.78
C LEU A 50 -12.18 20.81 -27.88
N HIS A 51 -11.55 19.68 -28.16
CA HIS A 51 -10.14 19.62 -28.54
C HIS A 51 -10.04 19.48 -30.07
N LEU A 52 -9.07 20.16 -30.68
CA LEU A 52 -8.92 20.26 -32.13
C LEU A 52 -7.48 19.98 -32.52
N ASN A 53 -7.27 19.31 -33.66
CA ASN A 53 -5.92 19.18 -34.24
C ASN A 53 -5.52 20.44 -35.02
N ALA A 54 -4.24 20.53 -35.42
CA ALA A 54 -3.71 21.69 -36.12
C ALA A 54 -4.51 22.09 -37.38
N GLN A 55 -4.94 21.12 -38.18
CA GLN A 55 -5.68 21.38 -39.42
C GLN A 55 -7.07 21.98 -39.17
N ALA A 56 -7.82 21.46 -38.18
CA ALA A 56 -9.12 22.03 -37.81
C ALA A 56 -8.97 23.44 -37.21
N ARG A 57 -7.91 23.68 -36.42
CA ARG A 57 -7.59 25.02 -35.88
C ARG A 57 -7.28 26.02 -36.99
N ALA A 58 -6.54 25.62 -38.01
CA ALA A 58 -6.25 26.46 -39.18
C ALA A 58 -7.53 26.86 -39.93
N ARG A 59 -8.46 25.90 -40.14
CA ARG A 59 -9.78 26.18 -40.74
C ARG A 59 -10.57 27.21 -39.93
N ILE A 60 -10.60 27.06 -38.61
CA ILE A 60 -11.32 28.00 -37.73
C ILE A 60 -10.66 29.39 -37.74
N ALA A 61 -9.33 29.46 -37.67
CA ALA A 61 -8.60 30.73 -37.71
C ALA A 61 -8.90 31.49 -39.01
N ALA A 62 -8.88 30.80 -40.15
CA ALA A 62 -9.27 31.36 -41.45
C ALA A 62 -10.73 31.82 -41.46
N LEU A 63 -11.67 31.00 -40.95
CA LEU A 63 -13.09 31.33 -40.91
C LEU A 63 -13.38 32.58 -40.07
N CYS A 64 -12.79 32.69 -38.89
CA CYS A 64 -13.07 33.79 -37.97
C CYS A 64 -12.21 35.04 -38.21
N ARG A 65 -11.21 34.96 -39.11
CA ARG A 65 -10.21 36.00 -39.42
C ARG A 65 -9.52 36.52 -38.15
N VAL A 66 -9.13 35.61 -37.26
CA VAL A 66 -8.37 35.91 -36.04
C VAL A 66 -7.03 35.22 -36.13
N GLU A 67 -5.97 35.97 -35.88
CA GLU A 67 -4.60 35.45 -35.83
C GLU A 67 -4.50 34.23 -34.89
N PRO A 68 -3.89 33.10 -35.33
CA PRO A 68 -3.81 31.89 -34.54
C PRO A 68 -3.22 32.10 -33.13
N GLN A 69 -2.22 33.00 -33.02
CA GLN A 69 -1.58 33.35 -31.74
C GLN A 69 -2.54 34.04 -30.76
N VAL A 70 -3.57 34.73 -31.25
CA VAL A 70 -4.59 35.35 -30.39
C VAL A 70 -5.54 34.29 -29.86
N LEU A 71 -5.95 33.33 -30.70
CA LEU A 71 -6.78 32.20 -30.29
C LEU A 71 -6.04 31.32 -29.28
N GLU A 72 -4.77 31.04 -29.51
CA GLU A 72 -3.93 30.25 -28.59
C GLU A 72 -3.80 30.92 -27.22
N ARG A 73 -3.59 32.23 -27.17
CA ARG A 73 -3.51 32.99 -25.91
C ARG A 73 -4.84 33.08 -25.18
N ALA A 74 -5.96 33.14 -25.90
CA ALA A 74 -7.28 33.36 -25.32
C ALA A 74 -7.99 32.06 -24.91
N LEU A 75 -7.76 30.95 -25.63
CA LEU A 75 -8.50 29.69 -25.50
C LEU A 75 -7.59 28.60 -24.89
N PRO A 76 -7.72 28.26 -23.60
CA PRO A 76 -6.77 27.37 -22.92
C PRO A 76 -6.71 25.93 -23.45
N ALA A 77 -7.76 25.46 -24.11
CA ALA A 77 -7.80 24.12 -24.70
C ALA A 77 -7.29 24.07 -26.15
N TRP A 78 -6.99 25.22 -26.76
CA TRP A 78 -6.69 25.35 -28.19
C TRP A 78 -5.57 24.41 -28.64
N THR A 79 -4.46 24.34 -27.89
CA THR A 79 -3.29 23.51 -28.20
C THR A 79 -3.06 22.40 -27.18
N ARG A 80 -4.02 22.14 -26.28
CA ARG A 80 -3.81 21.29 -25.10
C ARG A 80 -3.67 19.80 -25.42
N GLU A 81 -4.49 19.30 -26.35
CA GLU A 81 -4.48 17.90 -26.79
C GLU A 81 -4.79 17.87 -28.28
N GLU A 82 -3.98 17.13 -29.05
CA GLU A 82 -4.25 16.92 -30.47
C GLU A 82 -4.99 15.60 -30.67
N PRO A 83 -6.31 15.64 -30.94
CA PRO A 83 -7.08 14.43 -31.15
C PRO A 83 -6.66 13.74 -32.45
N CYS A 84 -6.58 12.41 -32.42
CA CYS A 84 -6.47 11.60 -33.62
C CYS A 84 -7.87 11.29 -34.18
N GLY A 85 -8.02 11.49 -35.50
CA GLY A 85 -9.30 11.36 -36.19
C GLY A 85 -9.76 9.92 -36.36
N LYS A 86 -11.05 9.76 -36.69
CA LYS A 86 -11.63 8.47 -37.07
C LYS A 86 -11.03 7.96 -38.40
N TYR A 87 -10.64 8.88 -39.27
CA TYR A 87 -10.16 8.61 -40.64
C TYR A 87 -8.63 8.72 -40.82
N GLY A 88 -7.85 8.80 -39.74
CA GLY A 88 -6.38 8.84 -39.79
C GLY A 88 -5.81 10.22 -40.13
N ASP A 89 -6.31 10.85 -41.21
CA ASP A 89 -5.85 12.16 -41.72
C ASP A 89 -6.99 13.22 -41.79
N GLY A 90 -6.62 14.49 -41.93
CA GLY A 90 -7.54 15.62 -42.09
C GLY A 90 -7.82 16.43 -40.80
N PRO A 91 -8.72 17.42 -40.84
CA PRO A 91 -9.14 18.19 -39.66
C PRO A 91 -9.95 17.33 -38.69
N VAL A 92 -9.60 17.35 -37.40
CA VAL A 92 -10.19 16.48 -36.37
C VAL A 92 -10.68 17.30 -35.19
N GLY A 93 -11.86 16.93 -34.68
CA GLY A 93 -12.37 17.37 -33.39
C GLY A 93 -12.65 16.22 -32.43
N ARG A 94 -12.49 16.49 -31.13
CA ARG A 94 -12.92 15.59 -30.05
C ARG A 94 -13.66 16.36 -28.97
N LEU A 95 -14.88 15.91 -28.70
CA LEU A 95 -15.72 16.45 -27.64
C LEU A 95 -15.46 15.70 -26.33
N MET A 96 -15.05 16.46 -25.31
CA MET A 96 -14.80 16.01 -23.95
C MET A 96 -15.95 16.44 -23.06
N ARG A 97 -16.28 15.64 -22.04
CA ARG A 97 -17.37 15.95 -21.11
C ARG A 97 -17.05 15.47 -19.69
N GLY A 98 -17.54 16.24 -18.72
CA GLY A 98 -17.52 15.91 -17.30
C GLY A 98 -16.37 16.57 -16.55
N GLU A 99 -16.59 16.84 -15.25
CA GLU A 99 -15.68 17.60 -14.37
C GLU A 99 -14.24 17.08 -14.29
N GLN A 100 -14.02 15.78 -14.59
CA GLN A 100 -12.68 15.19 -14.60
C GLN A 100 -11.95 15.40 -15.93
N ALA A 101 -12.70 15.41 -17.03
CA ALA A 101 -12.15 15.52 -18.38
C ALA A 101 -12.02 16.97 -18.82
N VAL A 102 -12.95 17.82 -18.38
CA VAL A 102 -12.93 19.26 -18.61
C VAL A 102 -12.48 19.91 -17.32
N ALA A 103 -11.36 20.64 -17.35
CA ALA A 103 -10.88 21.41 -16.21
C ALA A 103 -11.98 22.36 -15.67
N ALA A 104 -11.85 22.80 -14.42
CA ALA A 104 -12.87 23.60 -13.75
C ALA A 104 -13.30 24.82 -14.61
N TRP A 105 -14.60 24.87 -14.93
CA TRP A 105 -15.19 25.89 -15.79
C TRP A 105 -16.53 26.35 -15.24
N GLY A 106 -17.01 27.52 -15.67
CA GLY A 106 -18.36 28.02 -15.39
C GLY A 106 -18.82 29.00 -16.48
N PRO A 107 -20.04 29.55 -16.35
CA PRO A 107 -20.53 30.57 -17.27
C PRO A 107 -19.69 31.84 -17.12
N ALA A 108 -19.49 32.60 -18.19
CA ALA A 108 -18.96 33.94 -18.10
C ALA A 108 -20.04 34.89 -17.56
N CYS A 109 -19.64 35.95 -16.87
CA CYS A 109 -20.57 36.97 -16.40
C CYS A 109 -21.31 37.62 -17.59
N PRO A 110 -22.66 37.62 -17.62
CA PRO A 110 -23.43 38.21 -18.72
C PRO A 110 -23.08 39.69 -18.97
N GLY A 111 -22.96 40.51 -17.91
CA GLY A 111 -22.58 41.92 -18.03
C GLY A 111 -21.18 42.15 -18.61
N CYS A 112 -20.17 41.37 -18.17
CA CYS A 112 -18.81 41.47 -18.73
C CYS A 112 -18.77 41.00 -20.19
N THR A 113 -19.47 39.92 -20.51
CA THR A 113 -19.53 39.38 -21.87
C THR A 113 -20.24 40.36 -22.80
N GLY A 114 -21.38 40.92 -22.39
CA GLY A 114 -22.08 41.98 -23.10
C GLY A 114 -21.20 43.19 -23.38
N ALA A 115 -20.54 43.73 -22.35
CA ALA A 115 -19.64 44.88 -22.50
C ALA A 115 -18.46 44.62 -23.45
N ARG A 116 -17.92 43.39 -23.46
CA ARG A 116 -16.75 43.04 -24.28
C ARG A 116 -17.09 42.62 -25.71
N THR A 117 -18.31 42.11 -25.94
CA THR A 117 -18.71 41.54 -27.24
C THR A 117 -19.76 42.36 -27.97
N GLY A 118 -20.36 43.36 -27.30
CA GLY A 118 -21.47 44.14 -27.82
C GLY A 118 -22.78 43.36 -27.95
N ARG A 119 -22.84 42.12 -27.46
CA ARG A 119 -24.02 41.25 -27.56
C ARG A 119 -24.23 40.45 -26.26
N LEU A 120 -25.48 40.25 -25.87
CA LEU A 120 -25.86 39.41 -24.74
C LEU A 120 -25.87 37.93 -25.12
N VAL A 121 -24.69 37.38 -25.45
CA VAL A 121 -24.54 35.96 -25.81
C VAL A 121 -23.90 35.21 -24.65
N PRO A 122 -24.41 34.02 -24.27
CA PRO A 122 -23.76 33.21 -23.24
C PRO A 122 -22.35 32.80 -23.69
N ALA A 123 -21.43 32.83 -22.75
CA ALA A 123 -20.09 32.31 -22.92
C ALA A 123 -19.71 31.46 -21.70
N ARG A 124 -18.73 30.57 -21.85
CA ARG A 124 -18.21 29.72 -20.79
C ARG A 124 -16.71 29.89 -20.71
N ARG A 125 -16.16 29.94 -19.50
CA ARG A 125 -14.73 30.16 -19.24
C ARG A 125 -14.22 29.13 -18.27
N TYR A 126 -12.94 28.80 -18.38
CA TYR A 126 -12.22 28.16 -17.28
C TYR A 126 -12.15 29.15 -16.13
N LEU A 127 -12.58 28.74 -14.95
CA LEU A 127 -12.68 29.60 -13.78
C LEU A 127 -12.02 28.89 -12.59
N ALA A 128 -10.96 29.50 -12.08
CA ALA A 128 -10.47 29.19 -10.74
C ALA A 128 -11.53 29.59 -9.69
N PRO A 129 -11.49 29.02 -8.47
CA PRO A 129 -12.53 29.27 -7.46
C PRO A 129 -12.74 30.76 -7.11
N GLU A 130 -11.68 31.58 -7.13
CA GLU A 130 -11.70 33.03 -6.93
C GLU A 130 -12.26 33.83 -8.11
N GLU A 131 -12.30 33.22 -9.30
CA GLU A 131 -12.83 33.83 -10.52
C GLU A 131 -14.33 33.55 -10.71
N ARG A 132 -14.91 32.69 -9.87
CA ARG A 132 -16.35 32.37 -9.90
C ARG A 132 -17.24 33.50 -9.41
N VAL A 133 -16.66 34.54 -8.80
CA VAL A 133 -17.42 35.71 -8.35
C VAL A 133 -17.10 36.89 -9.27
N CYS A 134 -18.10 37.38 -9.97
CA CYS A 134 -18.01 38.68 -10.64
C CYS A 134 -18.43 39.78 -9.68
N ALA A 135 -17.45 40.39 -8.99
CA ALA A 135 -17.73 41.48 -8.05
C ALA A 135 -18.39 42.71 -8.72
N ARG A 136 -18.03 43.01 -9.98
CA ARG A 136 -18.56 44.16 -10.74
C ARG A 136 -20.06 44.06 -10.99
N HIS A 137 -20.53 42.89 -11.42
CA HIS A 137 -21.94 42.67 -11.77
C HIS A 137 -22.68 41.81 -10.75
N ARG A 138 -22.04 41.50 -9.61
CA ARG A 138 -22.60 40.75 -8.48
C ARG A 138 -23.16 39.37 -8.87
N TYR A 139 -22.41 38.60 -9.65
CA TYR A 139 -22.78 37.23 -10.00
C TYR A 139 -21.87 36.20 -9.36
N TRP A 140 -22.45 35.07 -8.97
CA TRP A 140 -21.74 33.80 -8.86
C TRP A 140 -21.90 33.01 -10.16
N LEU A 141 -20.79 32.53 -10.69
CA LEU A 141 -20.71 31.84 -11.97
C LEU A 141 -20.74 30.34 -11.72
N LEU A 142 -21.94 29.80 -11.49
CA LEU A 142 -22.14 28.42 -11.06
C LEU A 142 -21.88 27.45 -12.20
N TYR A 143 -20.93 26.55 -12.00
CA TYR A 143 -20.83 25.33 -12.79
C TYR A 143 -22.03 24.42 -12.49
N LEU A 144 -22.73 24.00 -13.55
CA LEU A 144 -23.87 23.10 -13.41
C LEU A 144 -23.79 22.00 -14.50
N PRO A 145 -23.58 20.73 -14.11
CA PRO A 145 -23.43 19.62 -15.06
C PRO A 145 -24.60 19.49 -16.04
N GLY A 146 -24.31 19.17 -17.30
CA GLY A 146 -25.33 19.01 -18.35
C GLY A 146 -25.93 20.30 -18.88
N THR A 147 -25.53 21.47 -18.38
CA THR A 147 -26.01 22.79 -18.82
C THR A 147 -24.85 23.67 -19.29
N SER A 148 -25.13 24.89 -19.74
CA SER A 148 -24.08 25.89 -20.01
C SER A 148 -23.58 26.63 -18.77
N GLY A 149 -23.96 26.17 -17.57
CA GLY A 149 -23.75 26.85 -16.31
C GLY A 149 -24.84 27.88 -16.02
N LEU A 150 -24.88 28.38 -14.78
CA LEU A 150 -25.89 29.32 -14.30
C LEU A 150 -25.24 30.55 -13.64
N PRO A 151 -25.40 31.77 -14.20
CA PRO A 151 -25.07 33.00 -13.49
C PRO A 151 -26.14 33.25 -12.42
N VAL A 152 -25.73 33.23 -11.15
CA VAL A 152 -26.60 33.42 -9.99
C VAL A 152 -26.38 34.84 -9.46
N LEU A 153 -27.45 35.63 -9.39
CA LEU A 153 -27.35 36.96 -8.78
C LEU A 153 -27.05 36.81 -7.29
N LEU A 154 -26.02 37.51 -6.83
CA LEU A 154 -25.62 37.50 -5.42
C LEU A 154 -26.52 38.38 -4.54
N GLY A 155 -27.50 39.10 -5.13
CA GLY A 155 -28.51 39.87 -4.40
C GLY A 155 -27.96 40.57 -3.14
N ARG A 156 -28.51 40.18 -1.98
CA ARG A 156 -28.17 40.65 -0.62
C ARG A 156 -27.05 39.85 0.08
N CYS A 157 -26.14 39.21 -0.67
CA CYS A 157 -25.00 38.47 -0.13
C CYS A 157 -23.65 39.19 -0.38
N PRO A 158 -23.42 40.40 0.18
CA PRO A 158 -22.15 41.13 0.01
C PRO A 158 -20.94 40.35 0.56
N GLU A 159 -21.14 39.47 1.53
CA GLU A 159 -20.13 38.61 2.14
C GLU A 159 -19.43 37.70 1.13
N VAL A 160 -20.11 37.24 0.07
CA VAL A 160 -19.50 36.42 -1.00
C VAL A 160 -18.46 37.23 -1.79
N ILE A 161 -18.74 38.52 -2.03
CA ILE A 161 -17.81 39.42 -2.72
C ILE A 161 -16.64 39.78 -1.78
N ALA A 162 -16.92 40.04 -0.50
CA ALA A 162 -15.88 40.28 0.49
C ALA A 162 -14.93 39.07 0.63
N ALA A 163 -15.49 37.86 0.64
CA ALA A 163 -14.74 36.61 0.63
C ALA A 163 -13.88 36.47 -0.63
N GLN A 164 -14.39 36.80 -1.83
CA GLN A 164 -13.56 36.75 -3.04
C GLN A 164 -12.34 37.68 -2.95
N ARG A 165 -12.51 38.90 -2.42
CA ARG A 165 -11.38 39.82 -2.20
C ARG A 165 -10.38 39.28 -1.19
N GLN A 166 -10.85 38.60 -0.14
CA GLN A 166 -9.97 37.91 0.82
C GLN A 166 -9.23 36.75 0.16
N HIS A 167 -9.90 35.97 -0.68
CA HIS A 167 -9.30 34.82 -1.37
C HIS A 167 -8.16 35.28 -2.31
N VAL A 168 -8.41 36.29 -3.14
CA VAL A 168 -7.37 36.87 -4.01
C VAL A 168 -6.20 37.44 -3.21
N ARG A 169 -6.45 38.00 -2.01
CA ARG A 169 -5.36 38.44 -1.11
C ARG A 169 -4.58 37.26 -0.53
N LEU A 170 -5.26 36.19 -0.14
CA LEU A 170 -4.63 34.97 0.37
C LEU A 170 -3.69 34.36 -0.68
N LEU A 171 -4.16 34.20 -1.92
CA LEU A 171 -3.38 33.63 -3.02
C LEU A 171 -2.14 34.48 -3.35
N ARG A 172 -2.24 35.80 -3.23
CA ARG A 172 -1.09 36.70 -3.45
C ARG A 172 -0.09 36.71 -2.29
N ARG A 173 -0.55 36.60 -1.05
CA ARG A 173 0.29 36.76 0.15
C ARG A 173 0.86 35.46 0.69
N SER A 174 0.24 34.32 0.39
CA SER A 174 0.65 33.02 0.92
C SER A 174 0.91 32.02 -0.20
N PRO A 175 2.11 31.43 -0.30
CA PRO A 175 2.39 30.37 -1.25
C PRO A 175 1.56 29.10 -0.98
N ALA A 176 1.07 28.94 0.26
CA ALA A 176 0.17 27.87 0.64
C ALA A 176 -1.32 28.22 0.45
N GLY A 177 -1.65 29.40 -0.11
CA GLY A 177 -3.03 29.88 -0.18
C GLY A 177 -3.98 28.93 -0.92
N ALA A 178 -3.57 28.44 -2.10
CA ALA A 178 -4.38 27.50 -2.89
C ALA A 178 -4.56 26.15 -2.16
N GLN A 179 -3.50 25.70 -1.49
CA GLN A 179 -3.47 24.48 -0.69
C GLN A 179 -4.38 24.58 0.55
N ALA A 180 -4.33 25.71 1.25
CA ALA A 180 -5.20 26.01 2.39
C ALA A 180 -6.67 26.11 1.97
N PHE A 181 -6.95 26.71 0.81
CA PHE A 181 -8.30 26.76 0.25
C PHE A 181 -8.86 25.36 -0.02
N GLU A 182 -8.07 24.45 -0.60
CA GLU A 182 -8.52 23.08 -0.85
C GLU A 182 -8.80 22.30 0.45
N VAL A 183 -7.99 22.48 1.50
CA VAL A 183 -8.28 21.90 2.83
C VAL A 183 -9.56 22.50 3.40
N ALA A 184 -9.71 23.83 3.41
CA ALA A 184 -10.89 24.50 3.93
C ALA A 184 -12.18 24.12 3.16
N ARG A 185 -12.06 23.90 1.84
CA ARG A 185 -13.16 23.44 0.99
C ARG A 185 -13.57 22.00 1.31
N ALA A 186 -12.61 21.13 1.66
CA ALA A 186 -12.91 19.80 2.18
C ALA A 186 -13.63 19.88 3.53
N VAL A 187 -13.17 20.75 4.45
CA VAL A 187 -13.81 20.97 5.76
C VAL A 187 -15.24 21.43 5.63
N THR A 188 -15.45 22.55 4.93
CA THR A 188 -16.80 23.11 4.73
C THR A 188 -17.70 22.18 3.91
N GLY A 189 -17.15 21.41 2.97
CA GLY A 189 -17.89 20.39 2.23
C GLY A 189 -18.33 19.18 3.08
N ALA A 190 -17.56 18.81 4.10
CA ALA A 190 -17.96 17.81 5.09
C ALA A 190 -19.01 18.38 6.05
N TRP A 191 -18.82 19.61 6.53
CA TRP A 191 -19.80 20.32 7.36
C TRP A 191 -21.14 20.54 6.67
N TRP A 192 -21.16 20.78 5.36
CA TRP A 192 -22.40 20.93 4.58
C TRP A 192 -23.32 19.70 4.64
N GLN A 193 -22.75 18.50 4.83
CA GLN A 193 -23.52 17.25 4.89
C GLN A 193 -24.04 16.94 6.30
N ARG A 194 -23.63 17.73 7.30
CA ARG A 194 -24.00 17.54 8.71
C ARG A 194 -25.27 18.33 9.03
N SER A 195 -26.11 17.76 9.88
CA SER A 195 -27.20 18.48 10.53
C SER A 195 -26.63 19.40 11.62
N TRP A 196 -26.80 20.70 11.41
CA TRP A 196 -26.41 21.74 12.37
C TRP A 196 -27.62 22.15 13.23
N PRO A 197 -27.38 22.73 14.42
CA PRO A 197 -28.46 23.12 15.31
C PRO A 197 -29.20 24.36 14.76
N VAL A 198 -30.31 24.73 15.38
CA VAL A 198 -31.22 25.81 14.90
C VAL A 198 -30.52 27.18 14.85
N GLU A 199 -29.45 27.38 15.62
CA GLU A 199 -28.64 28.60 15.61
C GLU A 199 -27.82 28.79 14.31
N GLU A 200 -27.74 27.80 13.41
CA GLU A 200 -27.17 27.99 12.06
C GLU A 200 -28.19 28.66 11.14
N ALA A 201 -28.15 29.99 11.06
CA ALA A 201 -28.99 30.78 10.15
C ALA A 201 -28.28 31.15 8.84
N LEU A 202 -26.95 31.31 8.84
CA LEU A 202 -26.22 31.95 7.74
C LEU A 202 -26.24 31.14 6.44
N TRP A 203 -26.18 29.81 6.52
CA TRP A 203 -26.26 28.94 5.35
C TRP A 203 -27.68 28.85 4.77
N PRO A 204 -28.73 28.55 5.58
CA PRO A 204 -30.12 28.62 5.12
C PRO A 204 -30.49 29.96 4.47
N ASP A 205 -30.13 31.08 5.10
CA ASP A 205 -30.48 32.43 4.61
C ASP A 205 -29.86 32.73 3.23
N ARG A 206 -28.58 32.39 3.04
CA ARG A 206 -27.91 32.51 1.74
C ARG A 206 -28.50 31.57 0.70
N LEU A 207 -28.84 30.34 1.11
CA LEU A 207 -29.43 29.36 0.21
C LEU A 207 -30.75 29.90 -0.36
N GLU A 208 -31.61 30.45 0.50
CA GLU A 208 -32.89 31.02 0.08
C GLU A 208 -32.71 32.32 -0.71
N THR A 209 -31.85 33.23 -0.25
CA THR A 209 -31.60 34.52 -0.92
C THR A 209 -31.03 34.35 -2.34
N THR A 210 -30.26 33.30 -2.58
CA THR A 210 -29.62 33.03 -3.89
C THR A 210 -30.41 32.07 -4.77
N ARG A 211 -31.53 31.52 -4.28
CA ARG A 211 -32.34 30.55 -5.00
C ARG A 211 -32.96 31.19 -6.24
N PRO A 212 -32.74 30.63 -7.45
CA PRO A 212 -33.44 31.09 -8.63
C PRO A 212 -34.95 30.94 -8.46
N ALA A 213 -35.72 31.87 -9.00
CA ALA A 213 -37.18 31.81 -8.97
C ALA A 213 -37.67 30.49 -9.58
N GLY A 214 -38.54 29.78 -8.85
CA GLY A 214 -39.10 28.49 -9.27
C GLY A 214 -38.15 27.29 -9.18
N ALA A 215 -36.91 27.46 -8.70
CA ALA A 215 -36.00 26.32 -8.47
C ALA A 215 -36.43 25.49 -7.25
N ASP A 216 -36.42 24.16 -7.42
CA ASP A 216 -36.67 23.22 -6.33
C ASP A 216 -35.66 23.41 -5.18
N PRO A 217 -36.12 23.58 -3.92
CA PRO A 217 -35.22 23.80 -2.78
C PRO A 217 -34.20 22.68 -2.57
N GLY A 218 -34.61 21.41 -2.72
CA GLY A 218 -33.72 20.26 -2.50
C GLY A 218 -32.62 20.17 -3.57
N TRP A 219 -32.99 20.40 -4.83
CA TRP A 219 -32.04 20.51 -5.94
C TRP A 219 -31.08 21.69 -5.74
N TRP A 220 -31.60 22.84 -5.31
CA TRP A 220 -30.79 24.04 -5.08
C TRP A 220 -29.80 23.85 -3.93
N GLN A 221 -30.20 23.19 -2.84
CA GLN A 221 -29.31 22.82 -1.73
C GLN A 221 -28.07 22.04 -2.21
N VAL A 222 -28.23 21.17 -3.20
CA VAL A 222 -27.11 20.41 -3.77
C VAL A 222 -26.29 21.29 -4.72
N ALA A 223 -26.94 22.02 -5.62
CA ALA A 223 -26.27 22.82 -6.66
C ALA A 223 -25.49 24.02 -6.08
N ALA A 224 -26.06 24.71 -5.09
CA ALA A 224 -25.52 25.95 -4.54
C ALA A 224 -24.47 25.75 -3.46
N ARG A 225 -24.12 24.50 -3.10
CA ARG A 225 -23.16 24.17 -2.02
C ARG A 225 -21.93 25.08 -2.02
N GLU A 226 -21.23 25.17 -3.15
CA GLU A 226 -19.98 25.95 -3.21
C GLU A 226 -20.21 27.45 -3.12
N LEU A 227 -21.34 27.97 -3.60
CA LEU A 227 -21.72 29.38 -3.42
C LEU A 227 -22.01 29.67 -1.94
N VAL A 228 -22.86 28.85 -1.34
CA VAL A 228 -23.33 29.04 0.03
C VAL A 228 -22.17 28.92 1.00
N THR A 229 -21.27 27.94 0.88
CA THR A 229 -20.16 27.78 1.84
C THR A 229 -18.96 28.69 1.56
N TYR A 230 -18.91 29.40 0.42
CA TYR A 230 -17.69 30.09 -0.03
C TYR A 230 -17.10 31.08 0.99
N PRO A 231 -17.89 31.95 1.66
CA PRO A 231 -17.38 32.83 2.71
C PRO A 231 -16.67 32.09 3.84
N GLU A 232 -17.26 31.02 4.38
CA GLU A 232 -16.64 30.19 5.41
C GLU A 232 -15.40 29.46 4.89
N THR A 233 -15.45 28.97 3.65
CA THR A 233 -14.30 28.30 3.03
C THR A 233 -13.10 29.23 2.96
N VAL A 234 -13.29 30.49 2.54
CA VAL A 234 -12.20 31.47 2.46
C VAL A 234 -11.73 31.90 3.85
N ALA A 235 -12.66 32.19 4.77
CA ALA A 235 -12.31 32.58 6.12
C ALA A 235 -11.48 31.50 6.84
N LEU A 236 -11.89 30.25 6.70
CA LEU A 236 -11.17 29.10 7.21
C LEU A 236 -9.82 28.93 6.51
N ALA A 237 -9.75 29.07 5.18
CA ALA A 237 -8.48 29.01 4.45
C ALA A 237 -7.46 30.04 4.94
N CYS A 238 -7.90 31.27 5.22
CA CYS A 238 -7.06 32.31 5.80
C CYS A 238 -6.56 31.92 7.20
N GLN A 239 -7.42 31.36 8.06
CA GLN A 239 -7.03 30.90 9.41
C GLN A 239 -6.04 29.75 9.35
N LEU A 240 -6.35 28.71 8.58
CA LEU A 240 -5.47 27.54 8.47
C LEU A 240 -4.10 27.93 7.89
N ALA A 241 -4.04 28.90 6.97
CA ALA A 241 -2.80 29.41 6.40
C ALA A 241 -1.98 30.30 7.37
N ASP A 242 -2.57 30.79 8.46
CA ASP A 242 -1.90 31.65 9.44
C ASP A 242 -0.87 30.84 10.25
N ARG A 243 0.40 31.26 10.17
CA ARG A 243 1.51 30.62 10.89
C ARG A 243 1.39 30.78 12.39
N SER A 244 0.84 31.90 12.86
CA SER A 244 0.66 32.12 14.31
C SER A 244 -0.38 31.17 14.88
N LEU A 245 -1.50 30.95 14.17
CA LEU A 245 -2.50 29.94 14.57
C LEU A 245 -1.91 28.53 14.58
N GLN A 246 -1.15 28.16 13.55
CA GLN A 246 -0.47 26.85 13.48
C GLN A 246 0.47 26.63 14.68
N GLN A 247 1.30 27.63 15.01
CA GLN A 247 2.22 27.55 16.15
C GLN A 247 1.47 27.44 17.48
N ARG A 248 0.42 28.25 17.69
CA ARG A 248 -0.41 28.15 18.90
C ARG A 248 -1.08 26.78 19.02
N THR A 249 -1.54 26.20 17.91
CA THR A 249 -2.13 24.85 17.89
C THR A 249 -1.12 23.79 18.32
N VAL A 250 0.13 23.88 17.86
CA VAL A 250 1.21 22.95 18.26
C VAL A 250 1.57 23.13 19.74
N ILE A 251 1.61 24.36 20.24
CA ILE A 251 1.89 24.65 21.65
C ILE A 251 0.75 24.14 22.54
N GLU A 252 -0.50 24.40 22.17
CA GLU A 252 -1.69 23.96 22.89
C GLU A 252 -1.77 22.44 23.01
N SER A 253 -1.30 21.71 21.99
CA SER A 253 -1.29 20.24 22.00
C SER A 253 -0.31 19.63 23.02
N GLY A 254 0.58 20.44 23.62
CA GLY A 254 1.56 19.96 24.60
C GLY A 254 2.53 18.90 24.06
N GLY A 255 2.77 18.89 22.74
CA GLY A 255 3.60 17.87 22.09
C GLY A 255 2.91 16.52 21.84
N HIS A 256 1.64 16.38 22.24
CA HIS A 256 0.83 15.20 21.96
C HIS A 256 -0.03 15.41 20.71
N VAL A 257 -0.17 14.37 19.91
CA VAL A 257 -1.13 14.35 18.79
C VAL A 257 -2.53 14.18 19.40
N PRO A 258 -3.48 15.09 19.13
CA PRO A 258 -4.78 15.06 19.79
C PRO A 258 -5.58 13.83 19.37
N TYR A 259 -6.33 13.26 20.32
CA TYR A 259 -7.28 12.18 20.03
C TYR A 259 -8.60 12.73 19.46
N ARG A 260 -9.05 13.90 19.96
CA ARG A 260 -10.23 14.63 19.50
C ARG A 260 -9.96 16.13 19.44
N LEU A 261 -10.72 16.87 18.65
CA LEU A 261 -10.52 18.31 18.51
C LEU A 261 -10.76 19.10 19.80
N GLY A 262 -11.59 18.61 20.73
CA GLY A 262 -11.85 19.25 22.02
C GLY A 262 -10.65 19.34 22.97
N GLU A 263 -9.52 18.73 22.62
CA GLU A 263 -8.24 18.92 23.32
C GLU A 263 -7.52 20.21 22.90
N LEU A 264 -8.05 20.92 21.90
CA LEU A 264 -7.53 22.20 21.40
C LEU A 264 -8.62 23.29 21.50
N PRO A 265 -9.10 23.64 22.71
CA PRO A 265 -10.20 24.57 22.89
C PRO A 265 -9.92 25.96 22.30
N ARG A 266 -8.67 26.47 22.34
CA ARG A 266 -8.33 27.78 21.78
C ARG A 266 -8.42 27.77 20.26
N LEU A 267 -7.93 26.72 19.59
CA LEU A 267 -8.13 26.56 18.14
C LEU A 267 -9.62 26.59 17.79
N LEU A 268 -10.45 25.85 18.53
CA LEU A 268 -11.88 25.78 18.24
C LEU A 268 -12.59 27.11 18.47
N THR A 269 -12.21 27.86 19.52
CA THR A 269 -12.73 29.21 19.78
C THR A 269 -12.28 30.20 18.70
N ASP A 270 -10.99 30.23 18.33
CA ASP A 270 -10.46 31.09 17.26
C ASP A 270 -11.22 30.86 15.94
N LEU A 271 -11.51 29.59 15.60
CA LEU A 271 -12.29 29.24 14.41
C LEU A 271 -13.77 29.64 14.55
N ALA A 272 -14.39 29.39 15.70
CA ALA A 272 -15.78 29.75 15.96
C ALA A 272 -16.01 31.26 15.85
N ASP A 273 -15.15 32.05 16.50
CA ASP A 273 -15.20 33.52 16.48
C ASP A 273 -14.98 34.05 15.07
N ARG A 274 -13.98 33.51 14.35
CA ARG A 274 -13.70 33.95 12.98
C ARG A 274 -14.85 33.67 12.02
N LEU A 275 -15.58 32.58 12.23
CA LEU A 275 -16.71 32.17 11.40
C LEU A 275 -18.05 32.76 11.86
N GLY A 276 -18.06 33.56 12.95
CA GLY A 276 -19.27 34.13 13.53
C GLY A 276 -20.23 33.08 14.09
N ARG A 277 -19.71 31.96 14.57
CA ARG A 277 -20.48 30.79 15.04
C ARG A 277 -19.97 30.31 16.40
N PRO A 278 -20.30 30.99 17.52
CA PRO A 278 -19.81 30.62 18.85
C PRO A 278 -20.21 29.19 19.26
N TRP A 279 -21.34 28.69 18.75
CA TRP A 279 -21.81 27.33 18.99
C TRP A 279 -20.99 26.24 18.25
N LEU A 280 -20.10 26.60 17.33
CA LEU A 280 -19.35 25.65 16.50
C LEU A 280 -18.35 24.84 17.35
N ALA A 281 -17.67 25.50 18.28
CA ALA A 281 -16.65 24.86 19.11
C ALA A 281 -17.18 23.64 19.89
N ARG A 282 -18.36 23.76 20.53
CA ARG A 282 -19.00 22.64 21.26
C ARG A 282 -19.31 21.43 20.36
N HIS A 283 -19.69 21.68 19.10
CA HIS A 283 -20.10 20.62 18.17
C HIS A 283 -18.93 19.92 17.50
N LEU A 284 -17.79 20.61 17.37
CA LEU A 284 -16.56 20.05 16.83
C LEU A 284 -15.71 19.36 17.90
N ALA A 285 -15.91 19.66 19.19
CA ALA A 285 -15.07 19.13 20.28
C ALA A 285 -15.02 17.59 20.34
N ALA A 286 -16.09 16.92 19.92
CA ALA A 286 -16.17 15.46 19.88
C ALA A 286 -15.55 14.83 18.61
N ASP A 287 -15.17 15.64 17.61
CA ASP A 287 -14.69 15.13 16.34
C ASP A 287 -13.31 14.46 16.51
N THR A 288 -13.23 13.21 16.08
CA THR A 288 -12.03 12.34 16.07
C THR A 288 -11.58 11.99 14.65
N HIS A 289 -12.28 12.55 13.64
CA HIS A 289 -12.09 12.25 12.22
C HIS A 289 -12.50 13.44 11.36
N GLY A 290 -12.23 13.34 10.06
CA GLY A 290 -12.60 14.33 9.06
C GLY A 290 -11.43 15.22 8.63
N PRO A 291 -11.67 16.12 7.67
CA PRO A 291 -10.64 16.96 7.08
C PRO A 291 -9.99 17.92 8.08
N LEU A 292 -10.76 18.53 9.00
CA LEU A 292 -10.21 19.45 10.00
C LEU A 292 -9.33 18.69 11.00
N PHE A 293 -9.82 17.56 11.52
CA PHE A 293 -9.04 16.67 12.37
C PHE A 293 -7.75 16.21 11.67
N THR A 294 -7.82 15.84 10.40
CA THR A 294 -6.64 15.41 9.63
C THR A 294 -5.62 16.53 9.44
N TRP A 295 -6.09 17.77 9.21
CA TRP A 295 -5.23 18.94 9.16
C TRP A 295 -4.57 19.21 10.52
N VAL A 296 -5.33 19.20 11.62
CA VAL A 296 -4.80 19.37 12.99
C VAL A 296 -3.77 18.30 13.33
N HIS A 297 -4.10 17.03 13.08
CA HIS A 297 -3.20 15.91 13.29
C HIS A 297 -1.92 16.08 12.47
N SER A 298 -2.02 16.58 11.25
CA SER A 298 -0.86 16.88 10.41
C SER A 298 -0.09 18.10 10.92
N CYS A 299 -0.75 19.15 11.41
CA CYS A 299 -0.14 20.33 11.98
C CYS A 299 0.74 19.99 13.19
N VAL A 300 0.22 19.18 14.10
CA VAL A 300 0.93 18.74 15.31
C VAL A 300 2.06 17.76 14.98
N ARG A 301 1.89 16.87 13.98
CA ARG A 301 2.94 15.90 13.59
C ARG A 301 3.98 16.42 12.61
N ALA A 302 3.67 17.45 11.82
CA ALA A 302 4.43 17.74 10.61
C ALA A 302 5.85 18.20 10.93
N ARG A 303 6.82 17.40 10.46
CA ARG A 303 8.20 17.84 10.20
C ARG A 303 8.36 18.47 8.80
N GLU A 304 7.38 18.28 7.92
CA GLU A 304 7.38 18.72 6.51
C GLU A 304 6.08 19.46 6.15
N ALA A 305 6.18 20.64 5.56
CA ALA A 305 5.03 21.48 5.20
C ALA A 305 4.09 20.85 4.14
N SER A 306 4.60 19.95 3.29
CA SER A 306 3.81 19.34 2.20
C SER A 306 2.73 18.35 2.67
N ARG A 307 2.88 17.79 3.88
CA ARG A 307 1.89 16.85 4.44
C ARG A 307 0.69 17.57 5.06
N LEU A 308 0.90 18.78 5.56
CA LEU A 308 -0.13 19.61 6.20
C LEU A 308 -1.33 19.87 5.27
N TRP A 309 -1.05 20.08 3.98
CA TRP A 309 -2.05 20.50 3.00
C TRP A 309 -2.65 19.36 2.18
N ARG A 310 -2.40 18.11 2.57
CA ARG A 310 -2.84 16.95 1.81
C ARG A 310 -4.32 16.67 2.05
N VAL A 311 -5.15 16.86 1.03
CA VAL A 311 -6.56 16.45 1.05
C VAL A 311 -6.71 15.06 0.43
N HIS A 312 -7.00 14.06 1.28
CA HIS A 312 -7.28 12.69 0.87
C HIS A 312 -8.60 12.59 0.09
N SER A 313 -8.70 11.63 -0.83
CA SER A 313 -9.87 11.46 -1.71
C SER A 313 -11.18 11.25 -0.94
N ALA A 314 -11.13 10.59 0.22
CA ALA A 314 -12.29 10.38 1.09
C ALA A 314 -12.90 11.68 1.63
N HIS A 315 -12.07 12.71 1.82
CA HIS A 315 -12.52 14.01 2.33
C HIS A 315 -12.78 15.04 1.22
N ARG A 316 -12.55 14.69 -0.06
CA ARG A 316 -12.82 15.63 -1.16
C ARG A 316 -14.33 15.77 -1.36
N PRO A 317 -14.84 17.00 -1.53
CA PRO A 317 -16.25 17.19 -1.85
C PRO A 317 -16.64 16.40 -3.08
N ARG A 318 -17.79 15.72 -3.02
CA ARG A 318 -18.33 14.98 -4.17
C ARG A 318 -18.65 15.94 -5.32
N ALA A 319 -18.41 15.48 -6.54
CA ALA A 319 -18.68 16.21 -7.77
C ALA A 319 -20.19 16.47 -7.91
N LEU A 320 -20.58 17.64 -8.43
CA LEU A 320 -22.01 17.96 -8.64
C LEU A 320 -22.65 16.97 -9.61
N SER A 321 -21.88 16.51 -10.60
CA SER A 321 -22.29 15.47 -11.56
C SER A 321 -22.58 14.09 -10.95
N GLU A 322 -22.17 13.85 -9.69
CA GLU A 322 -22.50 12.63 -8.92
C GLU A 322 -23.69 12.83 -7.98
N LEU A 323 -24.00 14.08 -7.61
CA LEU A 323 -25.02 14.42 -6.62
C LEU A 323 -26.34 14.84 -7.25
N LEU A 324 -26.30 15.57 -8.36
CA LEU A 324 -27.50 16.05 -9.04
C LEU A 324 -28.09 14.93 -9.94
N PRO A 325 -29.41 14.72 -9.91
CA PRO A 325 -30.07 13.82 -10.85
C PRO A 325 -29.81 14.29 -12.29
N ARG A 326 -29.66 13.35 -13.22
CA ARG A 326 -29.56 13.70 -14.64
C ARG A 326 -30.92 14.27 -15.09
N PRO A 327 -30.94 15.32 -15.93
CA PRO A 327 -32.16 15.66 -16.65
C PRO A 327 -32.63 14.41 -17.40
N PRO A 328 -33.94 14.09 -17.41
CA PRO A 328 -34.46 13.04 -18.26
C PRO A 328 -34.09 13.34 -19.72
N ALA A 329 -33.77 12.31 -20.49
CA ALA A 329 -33.67 12.47 -21.93
C ALA A 329 -35.05 12.90 -22.45
N ALA A 330 -35.08 13.79 -23.46
CA ALA A 330 -36.32 14.24 -24.06
C ALA A 330 -37.16 13.00 -24.48
N GLY A 331 -38.30 12.79 -23.81
CA GLY A 331 -39.19 11.66 -24.03
C GLY A 331 -39.45 10.74 -22.82
N ASP A 332 -38.73 10.86 -21.71
CA ASP A 332 -38.90 10.00 -20.54
C ASP A 332 -39.46 10.80 -19.34
N THR A 333 -40.73 10.58 -18.99
CA THR A 333 -41.46 11.40 -17.97
C THR A 333 -41.10 11.05 -16.53
N ARG A 334 -40.08 10.21 -16.30
CA ARG A 334 -39.70 9.79 -14.94
C ARG A 334 -38.23 10.12 -14.65
N PRO A 335 -37.93 10.92 -13.61
CA PRO A 335 -36.55 11.11 -13.16
C PRO A 335 -35.99 9.78 -12.67
N MET A 336 -35.11 9.16 -13.45
CA MET A 336 -34.36 7.99 -13.01
C MET A 336 -33.41 8.41 -11.88
N PRO A 337 -33.41 7.73 -10.71
CA PRO A 337 -32.39 7.97 -9.70
C PRO A 337 -31.01 7.70 -10.32
N PRO A 338 -29.99 8.52 -10.00
CA PRO A 338 -28.67 8.32 -10.56
C PRO A 338 -28.20 6.90 -10.21
N PRO A 339 -27.66 6.13 -11.17
CA PRO A 339 -27.02 4.87 -10.83
C PRO A 339 -25.92 5.19 -9.82
N VAL A 340 -25.90 4.45 -8.70
CA VAL A 340 -24.89 4.61 -7.64
C VAL A 340 -23.51 4.41 -8.26
N LYS A 341 -22.89 5.51 -8.70
CA LYS A 341 -21.53 5.50 -9.21
C LYS A 341 -20.62 5.34 -8.00
N ARG A 342 -19.81 4.29 -8.07
CA ARG A 342 -18.71 3.91 -7.17
C ARG A 342 -18.11 5.13 -6.45
N LEU A 343 -17.95 5.04 -5.13
CA LEU A 343 -17.05 5.94 -4.40
C LEU A 343 -15.67 5.92 -5.09
N ARG A 344 -15.14 7.10 -5.43
CA ARG A 344 -13.86 7.20 -6.15
C ARG A 344 -12.78 6.42 -5.41
N GLY A 345 -12.23 5.40 -6.06
CA GLY A 345 -11.10 4.62 -5.55
C GLY A 345 -11.44 3.33 -4.79
N HIS A 346 -12.72 2.98 -4.60
CA HIS A 346 -13.10 1.78 -3.85
C HIS A 346 -13.81 0.75 -4.74
N SER A 347 -13.29 -0.48 -4.75
CA SER A 347 -13.90 -1.61 -5.46
C SER A 347 -14.95 -2.27 -4.57
N VAL A 348 -15.97 -2.90 -5.16
CA VAL A 348 -16.95 -3.73 -4.44
C VAL A 348 -16.25 -4.80 -3.59
N GLN A 349 -15.08 -5.27 -4.03
CA GLN A 349 -14.25 -6.20 -3.28
C GLN A 349 -13.66 -5.57 -2.01
N ALA A 350 -13.23 -4.30 -2.06
CA ALA A 350 -12.73 -3.59 -0.88
C ALA A 350 -13.85 -3.36 0.14
N GLU A 351 -15.06 -3.03 -0.33
CA GLU A 351 -16.23 -2.88 0.54
C GLU A 351 -16.58 -4.18 1.26
N ARG A 352 -16.69 -5.29 0.51
CA ARG A 352 -16.93 -6.62 1.10
C ARG A 352 -15.81 -7.05 2.06
N ALA A 353 -14.55 -6.72 1.76
CA ALA A 353 -13.44 -7.03 2.65
C ALA A 353 -13.50 -6.21 3.96
N PHE A 354 -13.96 -4.96 3.89
CA PHE A 354 -14.21 -4.14 5.07
C PHE A 354 -15.40 -4.69 5.88
N GLU A 355 -16.52 -5.03 5.24
CA GLU A 355 -17.68 -5.67 5.85
C GLU A 355 -17.32 -6.98 6.56
N GLN A 356 -16.47 -7.81 5.96
CA GLN A 356 -15.98 -9.02 6.59
C GLN A 356 -15.12 -8.69 7.83
N GLY A 357 -14.24 -7.70 7.73
CA GLY A 357 -13.39 -7.28 8.85
C GLY A 357 -14.20 -6.69 10.01
N ILE A 358 -15.21 -5.87 9.74
CA ILE A 358 -16.06 -5.29 10.78
C ILE A 358 -16.91 -6.35 11.49
N ALA A 359 -17.34 -7.40 10.78
CA ALA A 359 -18.03 -8.54 11.40
C ALA A 359 -17.13 -9.25 12.43
N HIS A 360 -15.85 -9.49 12.11
CA HIS A 360 -14.90 -10.08 13.06
C HIS A 360 -14.55 -9.12 14.20
N ALA A 361 -14.46 -7.82 13.92
CA ALA A 361 -14.27 -6.80 14.96
C ALA A 361 -15.44 -6.78 15.96
N ARG A 362 -16.68 -6.91 15.48
CA ARG A 362 -17.88 -7.04 16.34
C ARG A 362 -17.80 -8.27 17.24
N LEU A 363 -17.46 -9.44 16.69
CA LEU A 363 -17.31 -10.66 17.47
C LEU A 363 -16.24 -10.51 18.57
N PHE A 364 -15.08 -9.96 18.21
CA PHE A 364 -14.02 -9.69 19.20
C PHE A 364 -14.48 -8.70 20.27
N HIS A 365 -15.17 -7.63 19.86
CA HIS A 365 -15.69 -6.63 20.78
C HIS A 365 -16.74 -7.23 21.73
N GLN A 366 -17.61 -8.13 21.27
CA GLN A 366 -18.55 -8.84 22.14
C GLN A 366 -17.84 -9.70 23.20
N GLN A 367 -16.71 -10.32 22.83
CA GLN A 367 -15.93 -11.17 23.75
C GLN A 367 -15.09 -10.39 24.76
N HIS A 368 -14.56 -9.23 24.36
CA HIS A 368 -13.53 -8.51 25.14
C HIS A 368 -13.90 -7.09 25.56
N GLY A 369 -14.97 -6.51 24.98
CA GLY A 369 -15.42 -5.14 25.23
C GLY A 369 -14.55 -4.04 24.62
N HIS A 370 -13.59 -4.38 23.75
CA HIS A 370 -12.66 -3.41 23.15
C HIS A 370 -12.00 -3.93 21.86
N LEU A 371 -11.37 -3.06 21.07
CA LEU A 371 -10.65 -3.40 19.82
C LEU A 371 -9.11 -3.32 19.94
N ALA A 372 -8.56 -3.41 21.16
CA ALA A 372 -7.11 -3.46 21.41
C ALA A 372 -6.46 -4.83 21.06
N VAL A 373 -6.77 -5.38 19.88
CA VAL A 373 -6.35 -6.71 19.41
C VAL A 373 -4.82 -6.80 19.21
N PRO A 374 -4.14 -7.86 19.67
CA PRO A 374 -2.74 -8.13 19.33
C PRO A 374 -2.54 -8.30 17.81
N LYS A 375 -1.41 -7.86 17.25
CA LYS A 375 -1.18 -7.86 15.79
C LYS A 375 -1.28 -9.26 15.18
N GLU A 376 -0.80 -10.27 15.90
CA GLU A 376 -0.73 -11.67 15.49
C GLU A 376 -2.04 -12.43 15.76
N ALA A 377 -3.02 -11.80 16.41
CA ALA A 377 -4.26 -12.47 16.77
C ALA A 377 -5.11 -12.77 15.53
N THR A 378 -5.58 -14.01 15.47
CA THR A 378 -6.56 -14.49 14.50
C THR A 378 -7.85 -14.86 15.23
N LEU A 379 -9.00 -14.55 14.63
CA LEU A 379 -10.32 -14.91 15.16
C LEU A 379 -11.05 -15.71 14.08
N GLY A 380 -11.34 -16.99 14.35
CA GLY A 380 -11.96 -17.87 13.34
C GLY A 380 -11.12 -18.02 12.06
N GLY A 381 -9.78 -17.96 12.17
CA GLY A 381 -8.85 -17.96 11.02
C GLY A 381 -8.70 -16.62 10.30
N TYR A 382 -9.51 -15.60 10.63
CA TYR A 382 -9.38 -14.26 10.08
C TYR A 382 -8.27 -13.46 10.81
N PRO A 383 -7.31 -12.84 10.10
CA PRO A 383 -6.19 -12.10 10.70
C PRO A 383 -6.63 -10.71 11.22
N LEU A 384 -7.52 -10.69 12.21
CA LEU A 384 -8.14 -9.46 12.75
C LEU A 384 -7.11 -8.45 13.27
N GLY A 385 -6.06 -8.92 13.95
CA GLY A 385 -4.99 -8.06 14.46
C GLY A 385 -4.28 -7.26 13.37
N THR A 386 -3.92 -7.95 12.28
CA THR A 386 -3.29 -7.31 11.11
C THR A 386 -4.27 -6.39 10.38
N TRP A 387 -5.54 -6.80 10.27
CA TRP A 387 -6.57 -5.97 9.65
C TRP A 387 -6.77 -4.64 10.40
N LEU A 388 -6.89 -4.65 11.73
CA LEU A 388 -7.01 -3.42 12.54
C LEU A 388 -5.76 -2.53 12.47
N VAL A 389 -4.57 -3.12 12.41
CA VAL A 389 -3.33 -2.35 12.20
C VAL A 389 -3.37 -1.61 10.87
N ASN A 390 -3.83 -2.26 9.81
CA ASN A 390 -3.99 -1.61 8.50
C ASN A 390 -5.07 -0.52 8.58
N GLN A 391 -6.21 -0.76 9.23
CA GLN A 391 -7.26 0.26 9.39
C GLN A 391 -6.74 1.53 10.10
N ARG A 392 -5.96 1.36 11.17
CA ARG A 392 -5.32 2.48 11.89
C ARG A 392 -4.29 3.21 11.02
N ALA A 393 -3.51 2.48 10.23
CA ALA A 393 -2.57 3.12 9.29
C ALA A 393 -3.30 3.96 8.24
N GLU A 394 -4.47 3.50 7.78
CA GLU A 394 -5.23 4.17 6.72
C GLU A 394 -6.31 5.15 7.20
N HIS A 395 -6.42 5.39 8.51
CA HIS A 395 -7.54 6.16 9.07
C HIS A 395 -7.70 7.56 8.47
N GLN A 396 -6.61 8.25 8.08
CA GLN A 396 -6.65 9.60 7.48
C GLN A 396 -7.21 9.62 6.05
N ARG A 397 -7.32 8.46 5.39
CA ARG A 397 -7.90 8.33 4.04
C ARG A 397 -9.11 7.42 3.99
N MET A 398 -9.58 6.98 5.17
CA MET A 398 -10.73 6.11 5.32
C MET A 398 -12.01 6.91 5.06
N PRO A 399 -13.01 6.35 4.36
CA PRO A 399 -14.35 6.95 4.26
C PRO A 399 -15.01 7.11 5.63
N ASP A 400 -15.79 8.17 5.82
CA ASP A 400 -16.42 8.49 7.10
C ASP A 400 -17.25 7.32 7.67
N HIS A 401 -18.02 6.63 6.82
CA HIS A 401 -18.84 5.48 7.27
C HIS A 401 -18.01 4.28 7.75
N HIS A 402 -16.81 4.05 7.19
CA HIS A 402 -15.89 3.02 7.68
C HIS A 402 -15.32 3.41 9.05
N PHE A 403 -14.91 4.67 9.20
CA PHE A 403 -14.40 5.19 10.48
C PHE A 403 -15.48 5.09 11.56
N MET A 404 -16.70 5.56 11.27
CA MET A 404 -17.85 5.52 12.18
C MET A 404 -18.22 4.09 12.59
N ALA A 405 -18.15 3.13 11.67
CA ALA A 405 -18.43 1.72 11.99
C ALA A 405 -17.46 1.15 13.04
N LEU A 406 -16.18 1.53 13.00
CA LEU A 406 -15.18 1.13 14.01
C LEU A 406 -15.31 1.93 15.30
N ALA A 407 -15.54 3.25 15.20
CA ALA A 407 -15.73 4.13 16.35
C ALA A 407 -16.96 3.77 17.18
N ALA A 408 -18.02 3.26 16.54
CA ALA A 408 -19.21 2.76 17.22
C ALA A 408 -18.95 1.49 18.06
N LEU A 409 -17.92 0.70 17.72
CA LEU A 409 -17.55 -0.48 18.51
C LEU A 409 -16.60 -0.13 19.66
N ASP A 410 -15.57 0.65 19.38
CA ASP A 410 -14.63 1.11 20.39
C ASP A 410 -14.23 2.54 20.02
N PRO A 411 -14.64 3.57 20.77
CA PRO A 411 -14.34 4.97 20.45
C PRO A 411 -12.84 5.20 20.20
N TRP A 412 -12.00 4.42 20.87
CA TRP A 412 -10.56 4.60 20.85
C TRP A 412 -9.84 3.48 20.08
N TRP A 413 -10.55 2.83 19.15
CA TRP A 413 -9.95 1.86 18.24
C TRP A 413 -8.70 2.43 17.54
N ASN A 414 -8.64 3.76 17.32
CA ASN A 414 -7.52 4.51 16.74
C ASN A 414 -6.98 5.63 17.67
N ALA A 415 -6.64 5.29 18.91
CA ALA A 415 -5.98 6.24 19.80
C ALA A 415 -4.54 6.60 19.33
N PRO A 416 -4.02 7.80 19.65
CA PRO A 416 -2.67 8.21 19.24
C PRO A 416 -1.52 7.49 19.98
N TRP A 417 -1.82 6.66 20.98
CA TRP A 417 -0.87 5.83 21.72
C TRP A 417 -0.97 4.33 21.39
N ASP A 418 0.00 3.54 21.83
CA ASP A 418 0.10 2.10 21.52
C ASP A 418 -1.12 1.30 22.04
N PRO A 419 -1.79 0.47 21.22
CA PRO A 419 -2.84 -0.45 21.66
C PRO A 419 -2.44 -1.41 22.79
N ARG A 420 -1.14 -1.67 23.00
CA ARG A 420 -0.62 -2.40 24.18
C ARG A 420 -1.02 -1.72 25.48
N TRP A 421 -0.91 -0.39 25.54
CA TRP A 421 -1.28 0.38 26.72
C TRP A 421 -2.76 0.15 27.06
N ARG A 422 -3.63 0.15 26.05
CA ARG A 422 -5.07 -0.15 26.23
C ARG A 422 -5.31 -1.53 26.83
N ARG A 423 -4.62 -2.56 26.35
CA ARG A 423 -4.78 -3.92 26.90
C ARG A 423 -4.44 -3.96 28.39
N GLN A 424 -3.34 -3.34 28.78
CA GLN A 424 -2.94 -3.26 30.20
C GLN A 424 -3.96 -2.45 31.02
N TRP A 425 -4.47 -1.34 30.47
CA TRP A 425 -5.54 -0.58 31.10
C TRP A 425 -6.81 -1.42 31.29
N HIS A 426 -7.24 -2.19 30.29
CA HIS A 426 -8.40 -3.08 30.42
C HIS A 426 -8.20 -4.18 31.46
N GLN A 427 -6.97 -4.71 31.61
CA GLN A 427 -6.62 -5.61 32.71
C GLN A 427 -6.78 -4.91 34.07
N ALA A 428 -6.32 -3.66 34.19
CA ALA A 428 -6.49 -2.86 35.41
C ALA A 428 -7.97 -2.55 35.71
N ALA A 429 -8.76 -2.20 34.68
CA ALA A 429 -10.18 -1.93 34.81
C ALA A 429 -10.99 -3.20 35.15
N GLN A 430 -10.62 -4.35 34.58
CA GLN A 430 -11.22 -5.64 34.96
C GLN A 430 -10.86 -6.01 36.40
N HIS A 431 -9.60 -5.80 36.82
CA HIS A 431 -9.19 -5.98 38.21
C HIS A 431 -10.03 -5.11 39.13
N THR A 432 -10.18 -3.81 38.80
CA THR A 432 -10.97 -2.87 39.60
C THR A 432 -12.42 -3.32 39.76
N ARG A 433 -13.04 -3.83 38.69
CA ARG A 433 -14.42 -4.35 38.71
C ARG A 433 -14.59 -5.65 39.49
N THR A 434 -13.56 -6.51 39.50
CA THR A 434 -13.66 -7.87 40.08
C THR A 434 -13.10 -7.99 41.49
N ARG A 435 -12.14 -7.14 41.85
CA ARG A 435 -11.39 -7.21 43.12
C ARG A 435 -11.40 -5.91 43.93
N GLY A 436 -12.04 -4.85 43.43
CA GLY A 436 -12.14 -3.57 44.12
C GLY A 436 -11.04 -2.56 43.71
N PRO A 437 -11.04 -1.37 44.33
CA PRO A 437 -10.23 -0.23 43.88
C PRO A 437 -8.71 -0.47 43.99
N LEU A 438 -7.96 0.11 43.06
CA LEU A 438 -6.50 0.04 43.04
C LEU A 438 -5.89 0.91 44.15
N ASN A 439 -5.16 0.30 45.09
CA ASN A 439 -4.49 1.01 46.17
C ASN A 439 -3.05 1.42 45.77
N ALA A 440 -2.92 2.61 45.17
CA ALA A 440 -1.62 3.16 44.79
C ALA A 440 -0.69 3.44 45.99
N ALA A 441 -1.24 3.94 47.11
CA ALA A 441 -0.48 4.28 48.31
C ALA A 441 0.21 3.05 48.95
N SER A 442 -0.37 1.86 48.75
CA SER A 442 0.20 0.58 49.19
C SER A 442 1.01 -0.15 48.11
N GLY A 443 1.26 0.46 46.94
CA GLY A 443 2.01 -0.16 45.85
C GLY A 443 1.27 -1.31 45.15
N PHE A 444 -0.06 -1.19 44.99
CA PHE A 444 -0.93 -2.13 44.26
C PHE A 444 -0.89 -3.58 44.76
N PRO A 445 -1.08 -3.84 46.07
CA PRO A 445 -0.80 -5.14 46.68
C PRO A 445 -1.67 -6.29 46.15
N ASP A 446 -2.90 -6.00 45.72
CA ASP A 446 -3.87 -7.01 45.28
C ASP A 446 -3.74 -7.37 43.81
N THR A 447 -2.84 -6.68 43.09
CA THR A 447 -2.60 -6.89 41.66
C THR A 447 -1.49 -7.91 41.39
N GLY A 448 -1.54 -8.57 40.24
CA GLY A 448 -0.42 -9.37 39.77
C GLY A 448 0.80 -8.49 39.48
N ILE A 449 2.00 -9.05 39.65
CA ILE A 449 3.29 -8.31 39.60
C ILE A 449 3.47 -7.47 38.33
N ASN A 450 3.08 -8.02 37.17
CA ASN A 450 3.18 -7.30 35.90
C ASN A 450 2.22 -6.10 35.82
N LEU A 451 1.04 -6.23 36.43
CA LEU A 451 0.05 -5.16 36.48
C LEU A 451 0.48 -4.08 37.48
N ALA A 452 0.98 -4.47 38.65
CA ALA A 452 1.55 -3.56 39.65
C ALA A 452 2.70 -2.72 39.06
N GLN A 453 3.62 -3.38 38.34
CA GLN A 453 4.74 -2.70 37.69
C GLN A 453 4.25 -1.72 36.62
N TRP A 454 3.34 -2.15 35.74
CA TRP A 454 2.79 -1.27 34.71
C TRP A 454 2.07 -0.06 35.32
N LEU A 455 1.27 -0.26 36.37
CA LEU A 455 0.57 0.83 37.09
C LEU A 455 1.56 1.80 37.75
N TYR A 456 2.63 1.28 38.36
CA TYR A 456 3.70 2.11 38.92
C TYR A 456 4.39 2.96 37.85
N GLU A 457 4.75 2.37 36.70
CA GLU A 457 5.32 3.10 35.56
C GLU A 457 4.38 4.19 35.05
N GLN A 458 3.05 3.95 35.06
CA GLN A 458 2.06 4.96 34.68
C GLN A 458 1.98 6.09 35.70
N CYS A 459 2.03 5.77 37.00
CA CYS A 459 2.01 6.77 38.07
C CYS A 459 3.27 7.66 38.05
N ALA A 460 4.45 7.06 37.84
CA ALA A 460 5.72 7.77 37.77
C ALA A 460 5.77 8.77 36.60
N ARG A 461 5.11 8.44 35.48
CA ARG A 461 5.04 9.27 34.26
C ARG A 461 3.71 9.99 34.10
N TYR A 462 2.89 10.06 35.15
CA TYR A 462 1.52 10.55 35.06
C TYR A 462 1.40 11.94 34.42
N PRO A 463 2.27 12.94 34.76
CA PRO A 463 2.22 14.25 34.13
C PRO A 463 2.48 14.23 32.62
N ASP A 464 3.27 13.26 32.13
CA ASP A 464 3.63 13.11 30.72
C ASP A 464 2.65 12.21 29.94
N LEU A 465 1.66 11.61 30.62
CA LEU A 465 0.64 10.82 29.95
C LEU A 465 -0.27 11.72 29.11
N HIS A 466 -0.71 11.20 27.96
CA HIS A 466 -1.68 11.88 27.13
C HIS A 466 -2.94 12.25 27.95
N PRO A 467 -3.59 13.41 27.73
CA PRO A 467 -4.76 13.83 28.52
C PRO A 467 -5.87 12.75 28.62
N GLU A 468 -6.18 12.07 27.52
CA GLU A 468 -7.09 10.91 27.52
C GLU A 468 -6.57 9.70 28.33
N GLN A 469 -5.27 9.43 28.33
CA GLN A 469 -4.70 8.38 29.20
C GLN A 469 -4.87 8.75 30.68
N GLN A 470 -4.66 10.02 31.05
CA GLN A 470 -4.92 10.51 32.40
C GLN A 470 -6.40 10.35 32.78
N ARG A 471 -7.34 10.68 31.87
CA ARG A 471 -8.79 10.45 32.09
C ARG A 471 -9.11 8.97 32.26
N LEU A 472 -8.54 8.09 31.45
CA LEU A 472 -8.69 6.65 31.59
C LEU A 472 -8.10 6.13 32.91
N MET A 473 -6.95 6.65 33.34
CA MET A 473 -6.35 6.28 34.63
C MET A 473 -7.21 6.75 35.82
N ALA A 474 -7.72 7.98 35.76
CA ALA A 474 -8.64 8.51 36.76
C ALA A 474 -9.92 7.65 36.87
N SER A 475 -10.43 7.14 35.75
CA SER A 475 -11.63 6.28 35.75
C SER A 475 -11.46 4.93 36.48
N ILE A 476 -10.22 4.50 36.74
CA ILE A 476 -9.91 3.31 37.55
C ILE A 476 -9.35 3.67 38.94
N GLY A 477 -9.57 4.92 39.39
CA GLY A 477 -9.15 5.40 40.71
C GLY A 477 -7.73 5.95 40.78
N ILE A 478 -7.01 6.05 39.67
CA ILE A 478 -5.64 6.58 39.61
C ILE A 478 -5.66 8.00 39.05
N GLY A 479 -6.03 8.97 39.88
CA GLY A 479 -5.92 10.40 39.58
C GLY A 479 -4.55 10.98 39.96
N THR A 480 -4.37 12.30 39.77
CA THR A 480 -3.09 13.00 40.03
C THR A 480 -2.60 12.86 41.47
N ALA A 481 -3.50 12.79 42.46
CA ALA A 481 -3.15 12.58 43.86
C ALA A 481 -2.71 11.14 44.14
N ALA A 482 -3.48 10.16 43.63
CA ALA A 482 -3.16 8.74 43.77
C ALA A 482 -1.83 8.37 43.07
N ALA A 483 -1.58 8.94 41.89
CA ALA A 483 -0.32 8.76 41.16
C ALA A 483 0.88 9.32 41.95
N ARG A 484 0.74 10.50 42.58
CA ARG A 484 1.78 11.08 43.44
C ARG A 484 2.01 10.27 44.72
N ALA A 485 0.96 9.70 45.28
CA ALA A 485 1.04 8.85 46.47
C ALA A 485 1.53 7.42 46.17
N ALA A 486 1.73 7.06 44.90
CA ALA A 486 2.08 5.71 44.50
C ALA A 486 3.44 5.29 45.08
N ARG A 487 3.44 4.28 45.95
CA ARG A 487 4.67 3.67 46.46
C ARG A 487 5.18 2.60 45.48
N PRO A 488 6.49 2.34 45.45
CA PRO A 488 7.00 1.16 44.76
C PRO A 488 6.32 -0.11 45.32
N PRO A 489 6.14 -1.17 44.51
CA PRO A 489 5.43 -2.38 44.92
C PRO A 489 6.03 -3.00 46.17
N ARG A 490 5.19 -3.56 47.07
CA ARG A 490 5.53 -4.12 48.41
C ARG A 490 6.64 -5.18 48.43
N ARG A 491 7.07 -5.69 47.28
CA ARG A 491 8.31 -6.46 47.12
C ARG A 491 9.09 -5.82 46.00
N SER A 492 10.16 -5.11 46.34
CA SER A 492 10.92 -4.37 45.34
C SER A 492 11.60 -5.36 44.37
N TYR A 493 11.81 -4.95 43.12
CA TYR A 493 12.62 -5.73 42.16
C TYR A 493 14.04 -5.98 42.71
N SER A 494 14.53 -5.11 43.60
CA SER A 494 15.79 -5.28 44.33
C SER A 494 15.72 -6.47 45.30
N GLU A 495 14.70 -6.55 46.16
CA GLU A 495 14.54 -7.63 47.13
C GLU A 495 14.38 -9.01 46.46
N ARG A 496 13.62 -9.10 45.36
CA ARG A 496 13.52 -10.35 44.58
C ARG A 496 14.81 -10.70 43.85
N PHE A 497 15.57 -9.69 43.41
CA PHE A 497 16.90 -9.94 42.86
C PHE A 497 17.83 -10.47 43.95
N GLN A 498 17.83 -9.89 45.15
CA GLN A 498 18.62 -10.38 46.28
C GLN A 498 18.19 -11.79 46.71
N THR A 499 16.90 -12.08 46.74
CA THR A 499 16.38 -13.44 47.02
C THR A 499 16.85 -14.45 45.97
N GLY A 500 16.70 -14.10 44.68
CA GLY A 500 17.18 -14.96 43.60
C GLY A 500 18.70 -15.11 43.57
N LEU A 501 19.43 -14.04 43.92
CA LEU A 501 20.88 -14.04 44.05
C LEU A 501 21.33 -14.92 45.23
N ALA A 502 20.62 -14.89 46.36
CA ALA A 502 20.89 -15.75 47.51
C ALA A 502 20.67 -17.23 47.17
N HIS A 503 19.58 -17.58 46.48
CA HIS A 503 19.37 -18.96 45.99
C HIS A 503 20.39 -19.36 44.92
N ALA A 504 20.81 -18.44 44.04
CA ALA A 504 21.88 -18.69 43.09
C ALA A 504 23.23 -18.89 43.81
N ALA A 505 23.51 -18.12 44.86
CA ALA A 505 24.72 -18.24 45.66
C ALA A 505 24.76 -19.58 46.41
N ALA A 506 23.65 -19.98 47.04
CA ALA A 506 23.52 -21.28 47.70
C ALA A 506 23.71 -22.44 46.70
N TYR A 507 23.05 -22.36 45.53
CA TYR A 507 23.21 -23.35 44.48
C TYR A 507 24.65 -23.40 43.95
N ALA A 508 25.28 -22.24 43.73
CA ALA A 508 26.66 -22.14 43.26
C ALA A 508 27.66 -22.64 44.32
N LEU A 509 27.39 -22.45 45.61
CA LEU A 509 28.18 -22.99 46.71
C LEU A 509 28.11 -24.52 46.73
N GLN A 510 26.93 -25.09 46.53
CA GLN A 510 26.71 -26.54 46.55
C GLN A 510 27.28 -27.24 45.29
N HIS A 511 27.18 -26.61 44.12
CA HIS A 511 27.46 -27.25 42.84
C HIS A 511 28.64 -26.64 42.06
N GLY A 512 29.25 -25.57 42.58
CA GLY A 512 30.40 -24.87 41.98
C GLY A 512 30.13 -24.13 40.67
N GLN A 513 28.88 -24.06 40.19
CA GLN A 513 28.48 -23.42 38.94
C GLN A 513 26.95 -23.25 38.81
N LEU A 514 26.53 -22.35 37.92
CA LEU A 514 25.12 -22.06 37.60
C LEU A 514 24.66 -22.58 36.23
N ALA A 515 25.53 -23.28 35.50
CA ALA A 515 25.25 -23.79 34.16
C ALA A 515 24.23 -24.95 34.16
N THR A 516 24.30 -25.82 35.17
CA THR A 516 23.44 -27.01 35.35
C THR A 516 22.00 -26.67 35.75
N VAL A 517 21.74 -25.45 36.20
CA VAL A 517 20.38 -24.98 36.45
C VAL A 517 19.59 -25.04 35.14
N GLY A 518 18.69 -26.02 35.06
CA GLY A 518 17.74 -26.19 33.97
C GLY A 518 16.60 -25.19 34.09
N GLN A 519 15.85 -24.96 33.02
CA GLN A 519 14.77 -23.96 33.03
C GLN A 519 13.64 -24.28 34.02
N ARG A 520 13.54 -25.55 34.45
CA ARG A 520 12.58 -26.04 35.46
C ARG A 520 13.17 -26.26 36.85
N THR A 521 14.45 -25.94 37.06
CA THR A 521 15.11 -26.15 38.36
C THR A 521 14.49 -25.25 39.42
N VAL A 522 14.10 -25.87 40.52
CA VAL A 522 13.59 -25.22 41.73
C VAL A 522 14.60 -25.52 42.85
N HIS A 523 15.08 -24.48 43.53
CA HIS A 523 16.00 -24.58 44.66
C HIS A 523 15.26 -24.07 45.90
N ASP A 524 15.02 -24.95 46.88
CA ASP A 524 14.26 -24.65 48.11
C ASP A 524 12.93 -23.92 47.85
N GLY A 525 12.14 -24.44 46.91
CA GLY A 525 10.85 -23.84 46.52
C GLY A 525 10.95 -22.60 45.62
N PHE A 526 12.15 -22.03 45.41
CA PHE A 526 12.36 -20.91 44.50
C PHE A 526 12.62 -21.38 43.06
N PRO A 527 11.91 -20.87 42.03
CA PRO A 527 12.07 -21.29 40.63
C PRO A 527 13.34 -20.67 39.99
N LEU A 528 14.50 -21.07 40.49
CA LEU A 528 15.82 -20.56 40.13
C LEU A 528 16.10 -20.64 38.62
N GLY A 529 15.66 -21.72 37.98
CA GLY A 529 15.84 -21.94 36.54
C GLY A 529 15.12 -20.93 35.65
N ASN A 530 13.89 -20.59 36.01
CA ASN A 530 13.13 -19.58 35.30
C ASN A 530 13.73 -18.18 35.54
N TRP A 531 14.12 -17.89 36.78
CA TRP A 531 14.73 -16.62 37.15
C TRP A 531 16.05 -16.36 36.39
N LEU A 532 16.96 -17.33 36.35
CA LEU A 532 18.22 -17.19 35.59
C LEU A 532 18.00 -17.10 34.07
N ALA A 533 17.07 -17.87 33.51
CA ALA A 533 16.76 -17.79 32.07
C ALA A 533 16.25 -16.39 31.68
N LEU A 534 15.40 -15.81 32.52
CA LEU A 534 14.85 -14.49 32.31
C LEU A 534 15.90 -13.37 32.42
N LEU A 535 16.89 -13.51 33.32
CA LEU A 535 18.03 -12.59 33.41
C LEU A 535 18.99 -12.69 32.23
N ARG A 536 19.30 -13.91 31.76
CA ARG A 536 20.12 -14.14 30.56
C ARG A 536 19.49 -13.50 29.32
N ASN A 537 18.17 -13.68 29.13
CA ASN A 537 17.44 -13.07 28.02
C ASN A 537 17.46 -11.53 28.10
N ARG A 538 17.15 -10.97 29.28
CA ARG A 538 17.15 -9.50 29.47
C ARG A 538 18.52 -8.86 29.32
N HIS A 539 19.62 -9.57 29.60
CA HIS A 539 20.96 -9.07 29.34
C HIS A 539 21.22 -8.78 27.85
N HIS A 540 20.49 -9.44 26.94
CA HIS A 540 20.58 -9.22 25.50
C HIS A 540 19.54 -8.21 24.95
N ASP A 541 18.53 -7.84 25.74
CA ASP A 541 17.45 -6.92 25.35
C ASP A 541 17.64 -5.50 25.94
N ARG A 542 16.84 -4.52 25.47
CA ARG A 542 16.83 -3.14 26.01
C ARG A 542 15.57 -2.87 26.85
N PRO A 543 15.67 -2.33 28.08
CA PRO A 543 16.90 -1.97 28.81
C PRO A 543 17.61 -3.18 29.46
N PRO A 544 18.96 -3.16 29.54
CA PRO A 544 19.74 -4.28 30.07
C PRO A 544 19.65 -4.40 31.60
N VAL A 545 20.09 -5.53 32.12
CA VAL A 545 20.26 -5.74 33.57
C VAL A 545 21.30 -4.74 34.11
N PRO A 546 21.02 -4.04 35.24
CA PRO A 546 21.96 -3.11 35.87
C PRO A 546 23.36 -3.70 36.14
N ALA A 547 24.41 -2.87 36.03
CA ALA A 547 25.81 -3.31 36.08
C ALA A 547 26.21 -3.93 37.43
N ASP A 548 25.72 -3.37 38.54
CA ASP A 548 25.88 -3.89 39.91
C ASP A 548 25.39 -5.35 40.04
N ARG A 549 24.31 -5.67 39.34
CA ARG A 549 23.68 -7.00 39.37
C ARG A 549 24.40 -8.02 38.52
N VAL A 550 24.92 -7.57 37.37
CA VAL A 550 25.81 -8.39 36.53
C VAL A 550 27.10 -8.70 37.29
N GLN A 551 27.66 -7.71 38.00
CA GLN A 551 28.83 -7.91 38.85
C GLN A 551 28.56 -8.92 39.97
N ALA A 552 27.42 -8.82 40.65
CA ALA A 552 27.02 -9.78 41.68
C ALA A 552 26.89 -11.21 41.15
N LEU A 553 26.31 -11.41 39.95
CA LEU A 553 26.21 -12.74 39.33
C LEU A 553 27.57 -13.26 38.82
N ASN A 554 28.41 -12.38 38.28
CA ASN A 554 29.78 -12.74 37.86
C ASN A 554 30.66 -13.16 39.05
N ALA A 555 30.42 -12.61 40.23
CA ALA A 555 31.11 -13.01 41.45
C ALA A 555 30.72 -14.44 41.91
N LEU A 556 29.49 -14.87 41.61
CA LEU A 556 29.04 -16.24 41.90
C LEU A 556 29.50 -17.25 40.85
N ASP A 557 29.37 -16.91 39.57
CA ASP A 557 29.82 -17.72 38.44
C ASP A 557 30.19 -16.77 37.29
N PRO A 558 31.49 -16.58 36.99
CA PRO A 558 31.94 -15.72 35.88
C PRO A 558 31.38 -16.11 34.51
N TRP A 559 30.86 -17.33 34.40
CA TRP A 559 30.27 -17.91 33.20
C TRP A 559 28.77 -18.18 33.38
N TRP A 560 28.06 -17.44 34.24
CA TRP A 560 26.61 -17.57 34.38
C TRP A 560 25.87 -17.23 33.07
N ASN A 561 26.41 -16.33 32.24
CA ASN A 561 25.94 -15.98 30.89
C ASN A 561 27.10 -15.97 29.87
N PRO A 562 27.57 -17.13 29.41
CA PRO A 562 28.77 -17.22 28.59
C PRO A 562 28.50 -16.85 27.12
N PRO A 563 29.55 -16.51 26.34
CA PRO A 563 29.43 -16.27 24.89
C PRO A 563 29.24 -17.55 24.06
N TRP A 564 29.10 -18.71 24.70
CA TRP A 564 28.83 -20.02 24.08
C TRP A 564 27.54 -20.63 24.65
N SER A 565 27.12 -21.80 24.14
CA SER A 565 25.89 -22.42 24.62
C SER A 565 26.03 -23.00 26.03
N LEU A 566 25.01 -22.85 26.88
CA LEU A 566 24.93 -23.52 28.19
C LEU A 566 25.05 -25.04 28.07
N TYR A 567 24.62 -25.62 26.95
CA TYR A 567 24.85 -27.02 26.62
C TYR A 567 26.34 -27.37 26.65
N TRP A 568 27.19 -26.58 25.96
CA TRP A 568 28.63 -26.81 25.96
C TRP A 568 29.20 -26.71 27.38
N GLN A 569 28.78 -25.71 28.15
CA GLN A 569 29.28 -25.46 29.50
C GLN A 569 28.89 -26.58 30.49
N ARG A 570 27.67 -27.11 30.42
CA ARG A 570 27.24 -28.27 31.23
C ARG A 570 28.09 -29.50 30.97
N HIS A 571 28.37 -29.79 29.70
CA HIS A 571 29.22 -30.92 29.34
C HIS A 571 30.69 -30.71 29.75
N TYR A 572 31.18 -29.46 29.74
CA TYR A 572 32.49 -29.11 30.27
C TYR A 572 32.60 -29.45 31.77
N TYR A 573 31.65 -29.02 32.60
CA TYR A 573 31.69 -29.33 34.03
C TYR A 573 31.60 -30.83 34.30
N ARG A 574 30.69 -31.55 33.61
CA ARG A 574 30.63 -33.02 33.71
C ARG A 574 31.96 -33.67 33.34
N ALA A 575 32.64 -33.15 32.31
CA ALA A 575 33.95 -33.66 31.89
C ALA A 575 35.07 -33.34 32.88
N ARG A 576 35.08 -32.14 33.47
CA ARG A 576 35.99 -31.76 34.54
C ARG A 576 35.82 -32.67 35.75
N ASP A 577 34.59 -32.89 36.19
CA ASP A 577 34.29 -33.68 37.38
C ASP A 577 34.60 -35.17 37.15
N THR A 578 34.37 -35.69 35.94
CA THR A 578 34.74 -37.08 35.58
C THR A 578 36.25 -37.25 35.40
N ALA A 579 36.96 -36.20 34.99
CA ALA A 579 38.42 -36.23 34.88
C ALA A 579 39.12 -36.01 36.24
N ALA A 580 38.41 -35.49 37.25
CA ALA A 580 38.93 -35.34 38.59
C ALA A 580 39.17 -36.73 39.20
N GLY A 581 40.44 -37.15 39.28
CA GLY A 581 40.84 -38.48 39.76
C GLY A 581 41.17 -39.49 38.65
N HIS A 582 41.04 -39.14 37.36
CA HIS A 582 41.37 -40.01 36.24
C HIS A 582 42.38 -39.34 35.30
N THR A 583 43.47 -40.03 34.96
CA THR A 583 44.41 -39.53 33.94
C THR A 583 43.76 -39.61 32.56
N LEU A 584 43.59 -38.45 31.90
CA LEU A 584 43.11 -38.43 30.52
C LEU A 584 44.13 -39.14 29.61
N ASN A 585 43.72 -40.26 29.02
CA ASN A 585 44.52 -40.99 28.05
C ASN A 585 44.10 -40.60 26.61
N PRO A 586 44.75 -39.61 25.97
CA PRO A 586 44.43 -39.25 24.60
C PRO A 586 44.79 -40.36 23.60
N ALA A 587 45.75 -41.23 23.92
CA ALA A 587 46.26 -42.26 23.01
C ALA A 587 45.27 -43.39 22.76
N ASN A 588 44.32 -43.64 23.66
CA ASN A 588 43.18 -44.52 23.44
C ASN A 588 41.85 -43.74 23.22
N GLY A 589 41.93 -42.43 23.01
CA GLY A 589 40.76 -41.61 22.76
C GLY A 589 39.84 -41.44 23.97
N PHE A 590 40.38 -41.55 25.18
CA PHE A 590 39.70 -41.40 26.48
C PHE A 590 38.72 -42.54 26.80
N ASP A 591 38.92 -43.73 26.22
CA ASP A 591 38.06 -44.89 26.47
C ASP A 591 38.17 -45.41 27.93
N ASP A 592 39.22 -45.03 28.68
CA ASP A 592 39.41 -45.36 30.10
C ASP A 592 38.50 -44.55 31.05
N LEU A 593 37.80 -43.52 30.55
CA LEU A 593 36.91 -42.73 31.39
C LEU A 593 35.64 -43.52 31.71
N PRO A 594 35.15 -43.50 32.97
CA PRO A 594 33.96 -44.24 33.37
C PRO A 594 32.68 -43.75 32.67
N ASP A 595 32.67 -42.50 32.17
CA ASP A 595 31.54 -41.93 31.43
C ASP A 595 31.84 -41.83 29.93
N ALA A 596 31.28 -42.78 29.17
CA ALA A 596 31.43 -42.84 27.71
C ALA A 596 30.89 -41.57 27.00
N GLN A 597 29.89 -40.87 27.56
CA GLN A 597 29.37 -39.63 26.96
C GLN A 597 30.35 -38.47 27.13
N VAL A 598 31.10 -38.45 28.25
CA VAL A 598 32.18 -37.50 28.49
C VAL A 598 33.34 -37.79 27.54
N ALA A 599 33.76 -39.04 27.40
CA ALA A 599 34.80 -39.43 26.44
C ALA A 599 34.43 -38.98 25.00
N ASP A 600 33.19 -39.23 24.57
CA ASP A 600 32.69 -38.76 23.27
C ASP A 600 32.62 -37.25 23.12
N TRP A 601 32.28 -36.55 24.20
CA TRP A 601 32.28 -35.09 24.21
C TRP A 601 33.69 -34.53 24.12
N LEU A 602 34.67 -35.07 24.87
CA LEU A 602 36.09 -34.70 24.82
C LEU A 602 36.69 -34.98 23.44
N ARG A 603 36.42 -36.15 22.85
CA ARG A 603 36.77 -36.48 21.45
C ARG A 603 36.23 -35.45 20.46
N ARG A 604 35.01 -34.95 20.69
CA ARG A 604 34.41 -33.89 19.86
C ARG A 604 35.13 -32.55 20.05
N GLN A 605 35.54 -32.21 21.27
CA GLN A 605 36.32 -31.01 21.56
C GLN A 605 37.70 -31.07 20.88
N CYS A 606 38.42 -32.18 20.97
CA CYS A 606 39.74 -32.33 20.31
C CYS A 606 39.67 -32.10 18.80
N ARG A 607 38.67 -32.67 18.13
CA ARG A 607 38.50 -32.54 16.67
C ARG A 607 38.11 -31.10 16.25
N ASN A 608 37.48 -30.33 17.13
CA ASN A 608 37.05 -28.95 16.86
C ASN A 608 37.86 -27.89 17.64
N TYR A 609 38.99 -28.27 18.24
CA TYR A 609 39.73 -27.45 19.22
C TYR A 609 40.11 -26.05 18.70
N HIS A 610 40.43 -25.94 17.41
CA HIS A 610 40.77 -24.68 16.74
C HIS A 610 39.58 -23.71 16.58
N GLN A 611 38.34 -24.21 16.64
CA GLN A 611 37.11 -23.41 16.51
C GLN A 611 36.54 -22.97 17.87
N LEU A 612 37.13 -23.45 18.97
CA LEU A 612 36.71 -23.12 20.32
C LEU A 612 37.13 -21.69 20.69
N HIS A 613 36.25 -21.01 21.43
CA HIS A 613 36.53 -19.69 22.00
C HIS A 613 37.81 -19.76 22.84
N PRO A 614 38.69 -18.73 22.87
CA PRO A 614 39.96 -18.79 23.59
C PRO A 614 39.81 -19.20 25.07
N GLN A 615 38.74 -18.75 25.72
CA GLN A 615 38.42 -19.08 27.11
C GLN A 615 37.91 -20.52 27.26
N GLN A 616 37.23 -21.08 26.26
CA GLN A 616 36.90 -22.52 26.25
C GLN A 616 38.17 -23.38 26.16
N ARG A 617 39.18 -22.95 25.39
CA ARG A 617 40.48 -23.63 25.34
C ARG A 617 41.20 -23.56 26.68
N LYS A 618 41.22 -22.40 27.35
CA LYS A 618 41.76 -22.27 28.72
C LYS A 618 41.06 -23.19 29.71
N LEU A 619 39.73 -23.26 29.68
CA LEU A 619 38.94 -24.15 30.52
C LEU A 619 39.27 -25.63 30.27
N LEU A 620 39.42 -26.03 29.00
CA LEU A 620 39.79 -27.42 28.64
C LEU A 620 41.24 -27.76 29.02
N THR A 621 42.18 -26.81 28.93
CA THR A 621 43.54 -26.98 29.43
C THR A 621 43.54 -27.35 30.91
N ALA A 622 42.66 -26.74 31.72
CA ALA A 622 42.52 -27.05 33.15
C ALA A 622 42.00 -28.47 33.43
N VAL A 623 41.39 -29.12 32.43
CA VAL A 623 40.93 -30.53 32.50
C VAL A 623 41.99 -31.50 31.96
N GLY A 624 43.16 -31.00 31.54
CA GLY A 624 44.26 -31.81 30.97
C GLY A 624 44.27 -31.86 29.43
N LEU A 625 43.37 -31.16 28.75
CA LEU A 625 43.34 -31.05 27.28
C LEU A 625 44.22 -29.90 26.78
N THR A 626 45.53 -30.12 26.80
CA THR A 626 46.55 -29.26 26.16
C THR A 626 46.59 -29.43 24.64
N PRO A 627 47.18 -28.49 23.88
CA PRO A 627 47.36 -28.65 22.42
C PRO A 627 48.03 -29.98 22.02
N HIS A 628 49.00 -30.46 22.82
CA HIS A 628 49.71 -31.72 22.60
C HIS A 628 48.82 -32.96 22.80
N THR A 629 48.03 -32.99 23.88
CA THR A 629 47.09 -34.10 24.15
C THR A 629 45.93 -34.12 23.17
N VAL A 630 45.48 -32.94 22.72
CA VAL A 630 44.51 -32.80 21.62
C VAL A 630 45.05 -33.40 20.33
N ASP A 631 46.30 -33.14 19.98
CA ASP A 631 46.92 -33.71 18.77
C ASP A 631 47.05 -35.23 18.84
N THR A 632 47.50 -35.74 19.99
CA THR A 632 47.60 -37.18 20.28
C THR A 632 46.22 -37.86 20.16
N ALA A 633 45.17 -37.26 20.75
CA ALA A 633 43.81 -37.75 20.63
C ALA A 633 43.27 -37.67 19.20
N ARG A 634 43.61 -36.62 18.44
CA ARG A 634 43.21 -36.49 17.03
C ARG A 634 43.83 -37.59 16.16
N ARG A 635 45.10 -37.94 16.39
CA ARG A 635 45.79 -39.05 15.71
C ARG A 635 45.11 -40.39 16.00
N HIS A 636 44.83 -40.71 17.26
CA HIS A 636 44.09 -41.93 17.62
C HIS A 636 42.67 -41.96 17.03
N LEU A 637 41.97 -40.82 17.06
CA LEU A 637 40.62 -40.71 16.52
C LEU A 637 40.58 -40.97 15.01
N THR A 638 41.59 -40.53 14.25
CA THR A 638 41.70 -40.82 12.81
C THR A 638 41.87 -42.31 12.53
N THR A 639 42.71 -43.01 13.30
CA THR A 639 42.91 -44.47 13.19
C THR A 639 41.64 -45.24 13.54
N ARG A 640 40.99 -44.92 14.67
CA ARG A 640 39.75 -45.58 15.12
C ARG A 640 38.55 -45.32 14.19
N THR A 641 38.46 -44.14 13.57
CA THR A 641 37.44 -43.86 12.55
C THR A 641 37.67 -44.61 11.25
N ALA A 642 38.90 -44.97 10.88
CA ALA A 642 39.17 -45.79 9.70
C ALA A 642 38.67 -47.24 9.90
N THR A 643 38.91 -47.83 11.08
CA THR A 643 38.43 -49.17 11.45
C THR A 643 36.90 -49.22 11.64
N ALA A 644 36.31 -48.19 12.27
CA ALA A 644 34.86 -48.10 12.43
C ALA A 644 34.12 -47.76 11.12
N ARG A 645 34.70 -46.96 10.20
CA ARG A 645 34.14 -46.70 8.86
C ARG A 645 34.07 -47.97 8.02
N ASN A 646 35.00 -48.92 8.18
CA ASN A 646 34.93 -50.21 7.49
C ASN A 646 33.82 -51.13 8.00
N ARG A 647 33.50 -51.13 9.31
CA ARG A 647 32.35 -51.90 9.85
C ARG A 647 30.99 -51.21 9.64
N HIS A 648 30.91 -49.88 9.72
CA HIS A 648 29.65 -49.15 9.57
C HIS A 648 29.19 -49.04 8.10
N ARG A 649 30.11 -49.12 7.12
CA ARG A 649 29.80 -49.12 5.67
C ARG A 649 29.14 -50.43 5.20
N ALA A 650 29.26 -51.51 5.97
CA ALA A 650 28.63 -52.80 5.68
C ALA A 650 27.18 -52.94 6.21
N LYS A 651 26.74 -52.08 7.13
CA LYS A 651 25.41 -52.21 7.76
C LYS A 651 24.44 -51.06 7.54
N ASN A 652 24.89 -49.83 7.26
CA ASN A 652 23.98 -48.70 7.05
C ASN A 652 24.50 -47.73 6.00
N GLY A 653 23.78 -47.63 4.87
CA GLY A 653 23.99 -46.60 3.84
C GLY A 653 23.96 -45.20 4.47
N SER A 654 25.07 -44.48 4.32
CA SER A 654 25.44 -43.31 5.13
C SER A 654 24.67 -42.03 4.79
N LEU A 655 24.02 -41.45 5.79
CA LEU A 655 23.58 -40.04 5.85
C LEU A 655 24.77 -39.14 6.25
N LEU A 656 25.15 -38.22 5.35
CA LEU A 656 26.40 -37.43 5.43
C LEU A 656 26.32 -36.12 6.25
N GLY A 657 27.29 -35.95 7.16
CA GLY A 657 27.68 -34.65 7.74
C GLY A 657 28.92 -34.63 8.66
N HIS A 658 30.07 -34.29 8.08
CA HIS A 658 31.30 -33.67 8.66
C HIS A 658 32.35 -34.48 9.45
N ARG A 659 33.50 -34.75 8.78
CA ARG A 659 34.91 -34.69 9.28
C ARG A 659 35.95 -34.95 8.14
N PRO A 660 37.26 -34.62 8.32
CA PRO A 660 38.31 -34.43 7.28
C PRO A 660 38.63 -35.62 6.36
N ASP A 661 38.13 -36.79 6.70
CA ASP A 661 37.98 -38.00 5.89
C ASP A 661 36.86 -37.85 4.82
N GLN A 662 36.63 -36.59 4.42
CA GLN A 662 35.62 -36.12 3.48
C GLN A 662 36.13 -36.05 2.05
N ARG A 663 37.41 -36.27 1.73
CA ARG A 663 37.83 -36.26 0.32
C ARG A 663 37.06 -37.31 -0.47
N ALA A 664 36.98 -38.57 -0.02
CA ALA A 664 36.15 -39.59 -0.66
C ALA A 664 34.63 -39.26 -0.67
N GLY A 665 34.08 -38.66 0.40
CA GLY A 665 32.66 -38.29 0.46
C GLY A 665 32.32 -37.02 -0.34
N PHE A 666 33.28 -36.12 -0.46
CA PHE A 666 33.25 -34.94 -1.31
C PHE A 666 33.45 -35.34 -2.76
N ASP A 667 34.39 -36.23 -3.08
CA ASP A 667 34.62 -36.79 -4.41
C ASP A 667 33.42 -37.60 -4.88
N THR A 668 32.76 -38.35 -3.99
CA THR A 668 31.48 -39.02 -4.30
C THR A 668 30.38 -37.98 -4.56
N ALA A 669 30.23 -36.99 -3.68
CA ALA A 669 29.23 -35.93 -3.87
C ALA A 669 29.53 -35.04 -5.09
N LEU A 670 30.81 -34.84 -5.42
CA LEU A 670 31.33 -34.12 -6.55
C LEU A 670 31.15 -34.95 -7.83
N ALA A 671 31.25 -36.28 -7.77
CA ALA A 671 30.86 -37.17 -8.85
C ALA A 671 29.37 -37.03 -9.15
N HIS A 672 28.50 -37.02 -8.13
CA HIS A 672 27.08 -36.71 -8.33
C HIS A 672 26.85 -35.29 -8.88
N ALA A 673 27.63 -34.30 -8.43
CA ALA A 673 27.57 -32.95 -8.98
C ALA A 673 28.07 -32.90 -10.43
N ARG A 674 29.11 -33.66 -10.79
CA ARG A 674 29.64 -33.81 -12.15
C ARG A 674 28.63 -34.48 -13.07
N THR A 675 28.01 -35.57 -12.65
CA THR A 675 26.96 -36.25 -13.41
C THR A 675 25.76 -35.32 -13.62
N TYR A 676 25.35 -34.60 -12.58
CA TYR A 676 24.28 -33.62 -12.70
C TYR A 676 24.66 -32.46 -13.64
N ALA A 677 25.87 -31.91 -13.50
CA ALA A 677 26.37 -30.85 -14.36
C ALA A 677 26.54 -31.31 -15.82
N ALA A 678 26.94 -32.56 -16.05
CA ALA A 678 27.03 -33.14 -17.40
C ALA A 678 25.63 -33.31 -18.03
N GLN A 679 24.62 -33.67 -17.24
CA GLN A 679 23.25 -33.84 -17.72
C GLN A 679 22.50 -32.51 -17.92
N HIS A 680 22.76 -31.52 -17.08
CA HIS A 680 21.95 -30.29 -17.02
C HIS A 680 22.73 -29.00 -17.32
N GLY A 681 24.05 -29.08 -17.47
CA GLY A 681 24.93 -27.94 -17.77
C GLY A 681 25.15 -26.96 -16.62
N HIS A 682 24.66 -27.24 -15.41
CA HIS A 682 24.72 -26.32 -14.27
C HIS A 682 24.52 -26.99 -12.91
N LEU A 683 24.84 -26.29 -11.81
CA LEU A 683 24.64 -26.76 -10.43
C LEU A 683 23.51 -26.03 -9.68
N ALA A 684 22.65 -25.27 -10.38
CA ALA A 684 21.48 -24.59 -9.82
C ALA A 684 20.31 -25.54 -9.44
N VAL A 685 20.50 -26.42 -8.45
CA VAL A 685 19.47 -27.36 -7.98
C VAL A 685 18.56 -26.79 -6.86
N PRO A 686 17.28 -27.19 -6.79
CA PRO A 686 16.44 -27.03 -5.60
C PRO A 686 17.01 -27.74 -4.36
N GLY A 687 16.69 -27.23 -3.16
CA GLY A 687 17.29 -27.72 -1.90
C GLY A 687 16.88 -29.15 -1.49
N ASN A 688 15.80 -29.68 -2.05
CA ASN A 688 15.29 -31.03 -1.79
C ASN A 688 15.65 -32.04 -2.90
N THR A 689 16.39 -31.64 -3.93
CA THR A 689 16.72 -32.53 -5.06
C THR A 689 17.62 -33.68 -4.64
N GLN A 690 17.18 -34.90 -4.95
CA GLN A 690 18.00 -36.09 -4.95
C GLN A 690 18.45 -36.40 -6.38
N HIS A 691 19.72 -36.76 -6.57
CA HIS A 691 20.29 -37.15 -7.85
C HIS A 691 20.99 -38.50 -7.66
N ASN A 692 20.49 -39.53 -8.35
CA ASN A 692 20.92 -40.93 -8.20
C ASN A 692 20.96 -41.37 -6.72
N GLY A 693 19.89 -41.10 -5.97
CA GLY A 693 19.77 -41.41 -4.54
C GLY A 693 20.56 -40.50 -3.59
N PHE A 694 21.43 -39.62 -4.10
CA PHE A 694 22.20 -38.69 -3.28
C PHE A 694 21.47 -37.35 -3.08
N PRO A 695 21.38 -36.78 -1.84
CA PRO A 695 20.69 -35.52 -1.57
C PRO A 695 21.51 -34.29 -2.01
N LEU A 696 21.75 -34.17 -3.32
CA LEU A 696 22.58 -33.17 -3.97
C LEU A 696 22.15 -31.73 -3.64
N GLY A 697 20.84 -31.46 -3.58
CA GLY A 697 20.28 -30.15 -3.27
C GLY A 697 20.69 -29.60 -1.91
N ARG A 698 20.60 -30.45 -0.88
CA ARG A 698 20.96 -30.10 0.49
C ARG A 698 22.48 -29.98 0.64
N TRP A 699 23.23 -30.81 -0.07
CA TRP A 699 24.69 -30.75 -0.08
C TRP A 699 25.20 -29.45 -0.73
N LEU A 700 24.73 -29.08 -1.93
CA LEU A 700 25.14 -27.83 -2.60
C LEU A 700 24.74 -26.58 -1.80
N ALA A 701 23.56 -26.57 -1.16
CA ALA A 701 23.17 -25.46 -0.28
C ALA A 701 24.14 -25.28 0.89
N ARG A 702 24.65 -26.37 1.46
CA ARG A 702 25.66 -26.34 2.53
C ARG A 702 27.00 -25.84 2.01
N GLN A 703 27.45 -26.29 0.83
CA GLN A 703 28.69 -25.82 0.20
C GLN A 703 28.64 -24.31 -0.08
N ARG A 704 27.51 -23.80 -0.61
CA ARG A 704 27.30 -22.36 -0.84
C ARG A 704 27.40 -21.55 0.45
N ASN A 705 26.71 -21.98 1.50
CA ASN A 705 26.75 -21.32 2.81
C ASN A 705 28.19 -21.27 3.37
N GLN A 706 28.96 -22.35 3.20
CA GLN A 706 30.36 -22.38 3.63
C GLN A 706 31.23 -21.43 2.80
N ALA A 707 31.10 -21.45 1.47
CA ALA A 707 31.82 -20.53 0.59
C ALA A 707 31.47 -19.05 0.89
N SER A 708 30.19 -18.71 1.07
CA SER A 708 29.76 -17.36 1.43
C SER A 708 30.16 -16.94 2.85
N THR A 709 30.33 -17.89 3.78
CA THR A 709 30.84 -17.61 5.13
C THR A 709 32.34 -17.33 5.10
N ARG A 710 33.09 -18.08 4.28
CA ARG A 710 34.53 -17.83 4.05
C ARG A 710 34.77 -16.50 3.37
N ALA A 711 34.01 -16.18 2.32
CA ALA A 711 34.09 -14.89 1.64
C ALA A 711 33.80 -13.71 2.59
N ARG A 712 32.77 -13.82 3.45
CA ARG A 712 32.47 -12.80 4.48
C ARG A 712 33.56 -12.61 5.54
N ARG A 713 34.46 -13.59 5.68
CA ARG A 713 35.60 -13.56 6.60
C ARG A 713 36.91 -13.20 5.89
N ASN A 714 36.86 -12.76 4.63
CA ASN A 714 38.02 -12.45 3.80
C ASN A 714 39.04 -13.61 3.69
N LEU A 715 38.55 -14.86 3.70
CA LEU A 715 39.39 -16.05 3.55
C LEU A 715 39.48 -16.48 2.08
N PRO A 716 40.63 -17.00 1.62
CA PRO A 716 40.78 -17.48 0.25
C PRO A 716 39.84 -18.65 -0.06
N PRO A 717 39.43 -18.82 -1.34
CA PRO A 717 38.66 -19.98 -1.80
C PRO A 717 39.33 -21.29 -1.38
N SER A 718 38.56 -22.23 -0.86
CA SER A 718 39.07 -23.57 -0.59
C SER A 718 39.20 -24.36 -1.90
N PRO A 719 40.09 -25.38 -1.98
CA PRO A 719 40.20 -26.24 -3.17
C PRO A 719 38.86 -26.82 -3.63
N GLN A 720 37.98 -27.18 -2.68
CA GLN A 720 36.62 -27.66 -2.97
C GLN A 720 35.73 -26.62 -3.66
N THR A 721 35.93 -25.34 -3.36
CA THR A 721 35.23 -24.22 -4.03
C THR A 721 35.71 -24.10 -5.47
N SER A 722 37.02 -24.26 -5.69
CA SER A 722 37.62 -24.24 -7.03
C SER A 722 37.14 -25.42 -7.88
N GLU A 723 37.01 -26.61 -7.29
CA GLU A 723 36.51 -27.80 -7.99
C GLU A 723 35.03 -27.67 -8.39
N LEU A 724 34.19 -27.04 -7.55
CA LEU A 724 32.80 -26.75 -7.92
C LEU A 724 32.69 -25.59 -8.92
N ALA A 725 33.57 -24.59 -8.81
CA ALA A 725 33.66 -23.49 -9.78
C ALA A 725 34.11 -23.95 -11.16
N ALA A 726 34.94 -24.99 -11.23
CA ALA A 726 35.32 -25.63 -12.49
C ALA A 726 34.14 -26.35 -13.17
N LEU A 727 33.13 -26.79 -12.41
CA LEU A 727 31.92 -27.43 -12.95
C LEU A 727 30.84 -26.43 -13.37
N ASP A 728 30.66 -25.37 -12.58
CA ASP A 728 29.73 -24.28 -12.85
C ASP A 728 30.32 -22.99 -12.26
N PRO A 729 30.80 -22.04 -13.07
CA PRO A 729 31.35 -20.77 -12.59
C PRO A 729 30.37 -19.99 -11.71
N TRP A 730 29.07 -20.21 -11.90
CA TRP A 730 28.00 -19.60 -11.12
C TRP A 730 27.41 -20.53 -10.07
N TRP A 731 28.11 -21.59 -9.64
CA TRP A 731 27.57 -22.51 -8.65
C TRP A 731 27.20 -21.83 -7.31
N ASN A 732 27.87 -20.72 -6.95
CA ASN A 732 27.58 -19.89 -5.79
C ASN A 732 27.51 -18.39 -6.18
N PRO A 733 26.42 -17.93 -6.80
CA PRO A 733 26.35 -16.58 -7.34
C PRO A 733 26.06 -15.52 -6.26
N PRO A 734 26.37 -14.23 -6.51
CA PRO A 734 26.04 -13.13 -5.60
C PRO A 734 24.54 -12.75 -5.60
N TRP A 735 23.74 -13.34 -6.48
CA TRP A 735 22.28 -13.18 -6.54
C TRP A 735 21.53 -14.40 -6.01
N LYS A 736 20.21 -14.27 -5.82
CA LYS A 736 19.36 -15.36 -5.34
C LYS A 736 19.38 -16.55 -6.32
N SER A 737 19.57 -17.77 -5.81
CA SER A 737 19.57 -19.00 -6.63
C SER A 737 18.26 -19.23 -7.40
N GLU A 738 17.15 -18.62 -6.97
CA GLU A 738 15.89 -18.63 -7.72
C GLU A 738 16.01 -17.96 -9.09
N TRP A 739 16.73 -16.83 -9.17
CA TRP A 739 16.97 -16.14 -10.42
C TRP A 739 17.78 -17.02 -11.38
N GLN A 740 18.83 -17.68 -10.88
CA GLN A 740 19.67 -18.57 -11.67
C GLN A 740 18.92 -19.82 -12.16
N ARG A 741 18.02 -20.37 -11.35
CA ARG A 741 17.15 -21.48 -11.79
C ARG A 741 16.21 -21.06 -12.91
N ASN A 742 15.65 -19.84 -12.85
CA ASN A 742 14.80 -19.34 -13.92
C ASN A 742 15.60 -19.08 -15.21
N TYR A 743 16.86 -18.66 -15.10
CA TYR A 743 17.78 -18.56 -16.24
C TYR A 743 17.98 -19.90 -16.95
N TYR A 744 18.36 -20.96 -16.22
CA TYR A 744 18.57 -22.27 -16.87
C TYR A 744 17.27 -22.91 -17.36
N ARG A 745 16.13 -22.64 -16.71
CA ARG A 745 14.81 -22.98 -17.26
C ARG A 745 14.55 -22.26 -18.59
N ALA A 746 14.97 -21.00 -18.72
CA ALA A 746 14.89 -20.27 -19.99
C ALA A 746 15.79 -20.89 -21.04
N LEU A 747 17.05 -21.12 -20.71
CA LEU A 747 18.06 -21.72 -21.59
C LEU A 747 17.60 -23.09 -22.11
N HIS A 748 17.16 -23.98 -21.22
CA HIS A 748 16.64 -25.29 -21.60
C HIS A 748 15.39 -25.18 -22.46
N HIS A 749 14.43 -24.32 -22.10
CA HIS A 749 13.22 -24.12 -22.89
C HIS A 749 13.53 -23.63 -24.31
N ILE A 750 14.45 -22.67 -24.43
CA ILE A 750 14.89 -22.09 -25.70
C ILE A 750 15.62 -23.12 -26.55
N HIS A 751 16.55 -23.90 -25.98
CA HIS A 751 17.25 -24.97 -26.71
C HIS A 751 16.34 -26.15 -27.11
N SER A 752 15.24 -26.38 -26.39
CA SER A 752 14.25 -27.41 -26.73
C SER A 752 13.17 -26.99 -27.73
N SER A 753 13.15 -25.72 -28.19
CA SER A 753 12.07 -25.15 -29.02
C SER A 753 12.62 -24.31 -30.20
N LYS A 754 11.74 -23.91 -31.15
CA LYS A 754 12.01 -22.95 -32.24
C LYS A 754 12.80 -21.70 -31.80
N PRO A 755 13.53 -21.01 -32.71
CA PRO A 755 14.44 -19.90 -32.37
C PRO A 755 13.78 -18.81 -31.51
N PHE A 756 14.46 -18.45 -30.42
CA PHE A 756 14.12 -17.34 -29.52
C PHE A 756 14.69 -16.05 -30.07
N ASP A 757 13.80 -15.15 -30.46
CA ASP A 757 14.16 -13.79 -30.84
C ASP A 757 13.77 -12.85 -29.68
N PRO A 758 14.73 -12.27 -28.94
CA PRO A 758 14.44 -11.38 -27.82
C PRO A 758 13.83 -10.03 -28.24
N VAL A 759 13.87 -9.71 -29.53
CA VAL A 759 13.24 -8.52 -30.14
C VAL A 759 11.77 -8.80 -30.47
N HIS A 760 11.44 -9.99 -31.01
CA HIS A 760 10.10 -10.27 -31.56
C HIS A 760 9.31 -11.43 -30.92
N ARG A 761 9.94 -12.33 -30.17
CA ARG A 761 9.31 -13.54 -29.58
C ARG A 761 9.71 -13.77 -28.12
N ILE A 762 9.09 -13.02 -27.20
CA ILE A 762 9.14 -13.37 -25.77
C ILE A 762 8.18 -14.53 -25.49
N PRO A 763 8.58 -15.59 -24.77
CA PRO A 763 7.66 -16.56 -24.19
C PRO A 763 6.54 -15.82 -23.45
N ASN A 764 5.31 -16.29 -23.59
CA ASN A 764 4.12 -15.63 -23.04
C ASN A 764 4.34 -15.02 -21.63
N SER A 765 4.19 -13.70 -21.48
CA SER A 765 4.46 -12.95 -20.24
C SER A 765 3.64 -13.36 -19.01
N HIS A 766 2.66 -14.25 -19.18
CA HIS A 766 1.88 -14.85 -18.09
C HIS A 766 2.38 -16.23 -17.66
N THR A 767 3.32 -16.84 -18.38
CA THR A 767 4.07 -17.97 -17.83
C THR A 767 5.11 -17.43 -16.84
N ALA A 768 5.45 -18.24 -15.83
CA ALA A 768 6.50 -17.87 -14.88
C ALA A 768 7.79 -17.47 -15.62
N LEU A 769 8.10 -18.17 -16.72
CA LEU A 769 9.26 -17.91 -17.58
C LEU A 769 9.16 -16.59 -18.34
N GLY A 770 8.05 -16.35 -19.05
CA GLY A 770 7.87 -15.11 -19.83
C GLY A 770 7.82 -13.86 -18.97
N SER A 771 7.19 -13.95 -17.78
CA SER A 771 7.16 -12.86 -16.80
C SER A 771 8.56 -12.54 -16.24
N TRP A 772 9.40 -13.57 -16.11
CA TRP A 772 10.78 -13.43 -15.64
C TRP A 772 11.68 -12.80 -16.71
N ILE A 773 11.61 -13.25 -17.97
CA ILE A 773 12.35 -12.68 -19.10
C ILE A 773 11.98 -11.20 -19.31
N ASP A 774 10.68 -10.86 -19.30
CA ASP A 774 10.23 -9.48 -19.48
C ASP A 774 10.74 -8.55 -18.36
N ARG A 775 10.77 -9.03 -17.12
CA ARG A 775 11.35 -8.30 -15.99
C ARG A 775 12.86 -8.15 -16.12
N ALA A 776 13.55 -9.18 -16.61
CA ALA A 776 14.99 -9.16 -16.86
C ALA A 776 15.37 -8.12 -17.93
N CYS A 777 14.62 -8.03 -19.03
CA CYS A 777 14.82 -7.02 -20.06
C CYS A 777 14.53 -5.58 -19.56
N ARG A 778 13.43 -5.37 -18.81
CA ARG A 778 13.05 -4.03 -18.30
C ARG A 778 13.99 -3.46 -17.24
N HIS A 779 14.72 -4.32 -16.56
CA HIS A 779 15.62 -3.94 -15.47
C HIS A 779 17.06 -4.35 -15.77
N TYR A 780 17.41 -4.55 -17.04
CA TYR A 780 18.72 -5.02 -17.48
C TYR A 780 19.86 -4.19 -16.88
N ASP A 781 19.74 -2.86 -16.89
CA ASP A 781 20.75 -1.92 -16.37
C ASP A 781 20.95 -2.01 -14.84
N ARG A 782 20.00 -2.62 -14.12
CA ARG A 782 20.07 -2.81 -12.66
C ARG A 782 20.52 -4.22 -12.26
N LEU A 783 20.75 -5.11 -13.23
CA LEU A 783 21.23 -6.46 -12.97
C LEU A 783 22.73 -6.45 -12.69
N HIS A 784 23.19 -7.43 -11.91
CA HIS A 784 24.62 -7.63 -11.67
C HIS A 784 25.33 -7.93 -13.01
N PRO A 785 26.58 -7.49 -13.25
CA PRO A 785 27.29 -7.72 -14.53
C PRO A 785 27.31 -9.20 -14.96
N GLY A 786 27.53 -10.12 -14.02
CA GLY A 786 27.40 -11.56 -14.27
C GLY A 786 26.02 -12.04 -14.72
N GLN A 787 24.94 -11.38 -14.29
CA GLN A 787 23.57 -11.67 -14.77
C GLN A 787 23.36 -11.14 -16.19
N GLN A 788 23.89 -9.96 -16.50
CA GLN A 788 23.88 -9.41 -17.85
C GLN A 788 24.63 -10.33 -18.83
N HIS A 789 25.81 -10.82 -18.44
CA HIS A 789 26.57 -11.80 -19.20
C HIS A 789 25.85 -13.15 -19.37
N LEU A 790 25.12 -13.63 -18.36
CA LEU A 790 24.29 -14.83 -18.55
C LEU A 790 23.16 -14.57 -19.56
N LEU A 791 22.51 -13.41 -19.50
CA LEU A 791 21.43 -13.03 -20.41
C LEU A 791 21.90 -12.83 -21.86
N SER A 792 23.15 -12.41 -22.09
CA SER A 792 23.70 -12.36 -23.46
C SER A 792 23.75 -13.73 -24.14
N ASN A 793 23.91 -14.81 -23.37
CA ASN A 793 23.82 -16.19 -23.91
C ASN A 793 22.40 -16.56 -24.37
N LEU A 794 21.39 -15.79 -23.97
CA LEU A 794 20.01 -15.88 -24.50
C LEU A 794 19.76 -14.84 -25.61
N ALA A 795 20.82 -14.25 -26.18
CA ALA A 795 20.76 -13.11 -27.09
C ALA A 795 20.10 -11.84 -26.51
N ILE A 796 19.95 -11.72 -25.17
CA ILE A 796 19.46 -10.49 -24.53
C ILE A 796 20.67 -9.61 -24.22
N THR A 797 21.04 -8.75 -25.17
CA THR A 797 22.17 -7.80 -25.09
C THR A 797 21.68 -6.34 -25.14
N PRO A 798 22.49 -5.34 -24.76
CA PRO A 798 22.15 -3.93 -24.91
C PRO A 798 21.72 -3.57 -26.33
N GLU A 799 22.37 -4.13 -27.36
CA GLU A 799 22.08 -3.89 -28.77
C GLU A 799 20.72 -4.48 -29.16
N THR A 800 20.40 -5.70 -28.71
CA THR A 800 19.06 -6.29 -28.94
C THR A 800 17.96 -5.55 -28.17
N LEU A 801 18.27 -4.99 -26.99
CA LEU A 801 17.34 -4.18 -26.21
C LEU A 801 17.13 -2.80 -26.84
N ALA A 802 18.17 -2.22 -27.44
CA ALA A 802 18.10 -1.00 -28.23
C ALA A 802 17.30 -1.21 -29.52
N ALA A 803 17.55 -2.31 -30.25
CA ALA A 803 16.76 -2.73 -31.40
C ALA A 803 15.30 -3.04 -31.02
N ARG A 804 15.05 -3.60 -29.83
CA ARG A 804 13.70 -3.76 -29.24
C ARG A 804 13.04 -2.42 -28.86
N ALA A 805 13.82 -1.41 -28.53
CA ALA A 805 13.32 -0.05 -28.29
C ALA A 805 13.06 0.72 -29.61
N GLN A 806 13.74 0.35 -30.70
CA GLN A 806 13.65 0.95 -32.03
C GLN A 806 12.69 0.22 -32.99
N THR A 807 12.34 -1.03 -32.71
CA THR A 807 11.30 -1.77 -33.43
C THR A 807 9.92 -1.17 -33.13
N THR A 808 9.16 -0.99 -34.21
CA THR A 808 7.87 -0.29 -34.33
C THR A 808 6.99 -0.42 -33.07
N PRO A 809 6.39 0.67 -32.57
CA PRO A 809 5.66 0.64 -31.31
C PRO A 809 4.60 -0.47 -31.31
N HIS A 810 4.73 -1.41 -30.37
CA HIS A 810 3.99 -2.67 -30.15
C HIS A 810 2.47 -2.67 -30.44
N TRP A 811 1.84 -1.50 -30.55
CA TRP A 811 0.43 -1.36 -30.88
C TRP A 811 0.12 -1.39 -32.40
N HIS A 812 1.05 -1.05 -33.31
CA HIS A 812 0.82 -1.17 -34.77
C HIS A 812 0.70 -2.64 -35.21
N THR A 813 1.63 -3.49 -34.78
CA THR A 813 1.57 -4.95 -35.02
C THR A 813 0.34 -5.57 -34.36
N ALA A 814 -0.01 -5.12 -33.14
CA ALA A 814 -1.21 -5.59 -32.46
C ALA A 814 -2.50 -5.19 -33.19
N LEU A 815 -2.52 -4.02 -33.85
CA LEU A 815 -3.63 -3.60 -34.69
C LEU A 815 -3.72 -4.41 -35.99
N ALA A 816 -2.60 -4.82 -36.58
CA ALA A 816 -2.62 -5.72 -37.73
C ALA A 816 -3.27 -7.07 -37.36
N HIS A 817 -2.90 -7.66 -36.22
CA HIS A 817 -3.56 -8.87 -35.71
C HIS A 817 -5.04 -8.64 -35.34
N ALA A 818 -5.39 -7.47 -34.78
CA ALA A 818 -6.78 -7.13 -34.52
C ALA A 818 -7.60 -7.03 -35.82
N ARG A 819 -7.03 -6.39 -36.87
CA ARG A 819 -7.66 -6.31 -38.20
C ARG A 819 -7.86 -7.69 -38.81
N ALA A 820 -6.84 -8.54 -38.80
CA ALA A 820 -6.93 -9.90 -39.33
C ALA A 820 -7.97 -10.75 -38.57
N TYR A 821 -7.96 -10.71 -37.24
CA TYR A 821 -8.96 -11.40 -36.42
C TYR A 821 -10.38 -10.90 -36.70
N ALA A 822 -10.56 -9.57 -36.80
CA ALA A 822 -11.86 -8.98 -37.10
C ALA A 822 -12.32 -9.29 -38.53
N ALA A 823 -11.40 -9.38 -39.50
CA ALA A 823 -11.74 -9.81 -40.86
C ALA A 823 -12.26 -11.25 -40.89
N HIS A 824 -11.67 -12.15 -40.09
CA HIS A 824 -12.09 -13.55 -40.04
C HIS A 824 -13.36 -13.78 -39.20
N HIS A 825 -13.52 -13.07 -38.08
CA HIS A 825 -14.61 -13.31 -37.12
C HIS A 825 -15.71 -12.23 -37.13
N GLY A 826 -15.53 -11.13 -37.86
CA GLY A 826 -16.46 -10.00 -37.92
C GLY A 826 -16.57 -9.18 -36.64
N HIS A 827 -15.69 -9.39 -35.65
CA HIS A 827 -15.72 -8.69 -34.36
C HIS A 827 -14.41 -8.81 -33.58
N LEU A 828 -14.21 -7.97 -32.57
CA LEU A 828 -13.09 -8.02 -31.62
C LEU A 828 -13.46 -8.59 -30.24
N ALA A 829 -14.60 -9.29 -30.11
CA ALA A 829 -15.03 -9.96 -28.88
C ALA A 829 -14.21 -11.22 -28.50
N ALA A 830 -12.92 -11.28 -28.85
CA ALA A 830 -12.01 -12.38 -28.58
C ALA A 830 -11.98 -12.76 -27.07
N PRO A 831 -12.03 -14.07 -26.72
CA PRO A 831 -11.69 -14.58 -25.39
C PRO A 831 -10.34 -14.06 -24.88
N HIS A 832 -10.17 -14.00 -23.55
CA HIS A 832 -8.92 -13.51 -22.94
C HIS A 832 -7.68 -14.32 -23.37
N HIS A 833 -7.84 -15.61 -23.64
CA HIS A 833 -6.76 -16.52 -24.03
C HIS A 833 -6.52 -16.61 -25.54
N THR A 834 -7.22 -15.83 -26.37
CA THR A 834 -7.07 -15.89 -27.83
C THR A 834 -5.66 -15.50 -28.27
N LEU A 835 -5.02 -16.41 -29.00
CA LEU A 835 -3.78 -16.21 -29.74
C LEU A 835 -4.13 -16.12 -31.24
N HIS A 836 -3.67 -15.08 -31.93
CA HIS A 836 -3.78 -14.94 -33.39
C HIS A 836 -2.36 -15.01 -33.96
N ASP A 837 -2.02 -16.06 -34.70
CA ASP A 837 -0.66 -16.32 -35.22
C ASP A 837 0.44 -16.19 -34.16
N GLY A 838 0.17 -16.71 -32.95
CA GLY A 838 1.08 -16.62 -31.80
C GLY A 838 1.04 -15.28 -31.05
N PHE A 839 0.37 -14.25 -31.57
CA PHE A 839 0.18 -12.97 -30.87
C PHE A 839 -0.97 -13.06 -29.84
N PRO A 840 -0.78 -12.64 -28.58
CA PRO A 840 -1.80 -12.73 -27.52
C PRO A 840 -2.89 -11.65 -27.62
N LEU A 841 -3.63 -11.65 -28.73
CA LEU A 841 -4.64 -10.66 -29.08
C LEU A 841 -5.71 -10.48 -27.99
N GLY A 842 -6.20 -11.59 -27.42
CA GLY A 842 -7.23 -11.57 -26.38
C GLY A 842 -6.82 -10.76 -25.14
N ARG A 843 -5.57 -10.90 -24.69
CA ARG A 843 -5.03 -10.18 -23.53
C ARG A 843 -4.72 -8.74 -23.85
N TRP A 844 -4.17 -8.49 -25.03
CA TRP A 844 -3.91 -7.15 -25.50
C TRP A 844 -5.21 -6.33 -25.57
N LEU A 845 -6.29 -6.87 -26.14
CA LEU A 845 -7.61 -6.23 -26.17
C LEU A 845 -8.16 -5.96 -24.77
N VAL A 846 -8.00 -6.89 -23.82
CA VAL A 846 -8.39 -6.67 -22.41
C VAL A 846 -7.60 -5.53 -21.78
N LYS A 847 -6.30 -5.42 -22.04
CA LYS A 847 -5.46 -4.32 -21.55
C LYS A 847 -5.88 -2.98 -22.16
N GLN A 848 -6.20 -2.94 -23.45
CA GLN A 848 -6.69 -1.71 -24.09
C GLN A 848 -8.05 -1.29 -23.50
N ARG A 849 -9.00 -2.23 -23.35
CA ARG A 849 -10.30 -1.96 -22.70
C ARG A 849 -10.13 -1.43 -21.27
N HIS A 850 -9.18 -2.00 -20.52
CA HIS A 850 -8.88 -1.57 -19.16
C HIS A 850 -8.34 -0.13 -19.13
N ARG A 851 -7.37 0.19 -19.99
CA ARG A 851 -6.82 1.56 -20.11
C ARG A 851 -7.89 2.58 -20.46
N THR A 852 -8.76 2.26 -21.42
CA THR A 852 -9.91 3.10 -21.79
C THR A 852 -10.88 3.30 -20.62
N LYS A 853 -11.10 2.27 -19.77
CA LYS A 853 -11.96 2.36 -18.58
C LYS A 853 -11.34 3.14 -17.42
N THR A 854 -10.02 3.10 -17.24
CA THR A 854 -9.31 3.78 -16.14
C THR A 854 -8.87 5.20 -16.48
N GLY A 855 -9.20 5.71 -17.67
CA GLY A 855 -8.78 7.05 -18.11
C GLY A 855 -7.29 7.15 -18.43
N THR A 856 -6.59 6.02 -18.56
CA THR A 856 -5.19 5.98 -18.98
C THR A 856 -5.12 6.08 -20.50
N SER A 857 -4.23 6.91 -21.05
CA SER A 857 -4.07 7.06 -22.50
C SER A 857 -3.94 5.70 -23.19
N CYS A 858 -4.79 5.47 -24.19
CA CYS A 858 -4.85 4.24 -24.99
C CYS A 858 -4.67 4.61 -26.47
N PRO A 859 -3.43 4.68 -26.98
CA PRO A 859 -3.15 5.12 -28.35
C PRO A 859 -3.89 4.30 -29.42
N ALA A 860 -4.16 3.03 -29.16
CA ALA A 860 -4.86 2.13 -30.10
C ALA A 860 -6.40 2.25 -30.08
N ALA A 861 -7.00 3.06 -29.19
CA ALA A 861 -8.45 3.09 -29.00
C ALA A 861 -9.21 3.54 -30.26
N GLY A 862 -8.70 4.57 -30.96
CA GLY A 862 -9.30 5.05 -32.21
C GLY A 862 -9.28 3.99 -33.30
N ALA A 863 -8.11 3.39 -33.54
CA ALA A 863 -7.95 2.35 -34.55
C ALA A 863 -8.76 1.07 -34.24
N LEU A 864 -8.89 0.68 -32.98
CA LEU A 864 -9.75 -0.46 -32.60
C LEU A 864 -11.24 -0.17 -32.79
N THR A 865 -11.66 1.06 -32.53
CA THR A 865 -13.05 1.50 -32.77
C THR A 865 -13.38 1.54 -34.25
N ALA A 866 -12.39 1.83 -35.11
CA ALA A 866 -12.54 1.74 -36.56
C ALA A 866 -12.67 0.28 -37.06
N ILE A 867 -12.09 -0.69 -36.35
CA ILE A 867 -12.15 -2.12 -36.70
C ILE A 867 -13.45 -2.77 -36.22
N ASP A 868 -13.84 -2.52 -34.96
CA ASP A 868 -15.09 -2.98 -34.38
C ASP A 868 -15.62 -1.88 -33.44
N PRO A 869 -16.71 -1.18 -33.79
CA PRO A 869 -17.30 -0.14 -32.94
C PRO A 869 -17.66 -0.63 -31.52
N TYR A 870 -17.90 -1.93 -31.37
CA TYR A 870 -18.23 -2.57 -30.11
C TYR A 870 -17.03 -3.35 -29.52
N TRP A 871 -15.79 -3.02 -29.87
CA TRP A 871 -14.62 -3.68 -29.28
C TRP A 871 -14.54 -3.48 -27.75
N ASN A 872 -15.06 -2.36 -27.23
CA ASN A 872 -15.20 -2.05 -25.80
C ASN A 872 -16.65 -1.61 -25.49
N PRO A 873 -17.61 -2.54 -25.45
CA PRO A 873 -19.01 -2.20 -25.34
C PRO A 873 -19.39 -1.73 -23.92
N PRO A 874 -20.51 -0.99 -23.77
CA PRO A 874 -21.03 -0.60 -22.46
C PRO A 874 -21.64 -1.77 -21.66
N TRP A 875 -21.89 -2.92 -22.31
CA TRP A 875 -22.34 -4.17 -21.68
C TRP A 875 -21.20 -5.18 -21.46
N ASN A 876 -21.54 -6.33 -20.87
CA ASN A 876 -20.60 -7.42 -20.63
C ASN A 876 -20.17 -8.11 -21.93
N LEU A 877 -18.86 -8.31 -22.15
CA LEU A 877 -18.32 -9.09 -23.28
C LEU A 877 -18.87 -10.52 -23.38
N ARG A 878 -19.34 -11.12 -22.28
CA ARG A 878 -20.06 -12.41 -22.33
C ARG A 878 -21.33 -12.30 -23.16
N TRP A 879 -22.08 -11.21 -23.02
CA TRP A 879 -23.26 -10.95 -23.82
C TRP A 879 -22.88 -10.78 -25.30
N GLN A 880 -21.84 -9.99 -25.61
CA GLN A 880 -21.41 -9.79 -26.99
C GLN A 880 -20.94 -11.10 -27.65
N ARG A 881 -20.24 -11.97 -26.92
CA ARG A 881 -19.86 -13.31 -27.41
C ARG A 881 -21.06 -14.25 -27.57
N ALA A 882 -22.09 -14.12 -26.74
CA ALA A 882 -23.33 -14.89 -26.88
C ALA A 882 -24.11 -14.41 -28.11
N TYR A 883 -24.21 -13.09 -28.32
CA TYR A 883 -24.76 -12.49 -29.54
C TYR A 883 -24.06 -12.98 -30.81
N GLN A 884 -22.73 -12.95 -30.85
CA GLN A 884 -21.97 -13.39 -32.03
C GLN A 884 -22.14 -14.90 -32.31
N ARG A 885 -22.29 -15.71 -31.25
CA ARG A 885 -22.63 -17.14 -31.38
C ARG A 885 -24.06 -17.34 -31.87
N ALA A 886 -25.02 -16.58 -31.37
CA ALA A 886 -26.40 -16.63 -31.83
C ALA A 886 -26.54 -16.17 -33.30
N ARG A 887 -25.77 -15.16 -33.71
CA ARG A 887 -25.72 -14.66 -35.09
C ARG A 887 -25.15 -15.68 -36.07
N THR A 888 -24.10 -16.40 -35.68
CA THR A 888 -23.41 -17.36 -36.55
C THR A 888 -24.01 -18.76 -36.50
N HIS A 889 -24.56 -19.17 -35.36
CA HIS A 889 -25.13 -20.48 -35.11
C HIS A 889 -26.49 -20.35 -34.39
N PRO A 890 -27.53 -19.81 -35.06
CA PRO A 890 -28.82 -19.50 -34.44
C PRO A 890 -29.58 -20.75 -33.99
N HIS A 891 -29.35 -21.89 -34.62
CA HIS A 891 -30.13 -23.12 -34.38
C HIS A 891 -29.69 -23.94 -33.18
N THR A 892 -28.56 -23.61 -32.52
CA THR A 892 -28.11 -24.37 -31.34
C THR A 892 -29.05 -24.15 -30.16
N HIS A 893 -29.25 -25.18 -29.34
CA HIS A 893 -30.10 -25.10 -28.14
C HIS A 893 -29.70 -23.92 -27.23
N ALA A 894 -28.39 -23.72 -27.02
CA ALA A 894 -27.87 -22.61 -26.23
C ALA A 894 -28.16 -21.24 -26.86
N SER A 895 -28.05 -21.09 -28.19
CA SER A 895 -28.40 -19.84 -28.89
C SER A 895 -29.90 -19.56 -28.80
N ARG A 896 -30.78 -20.56 -29.01
CA ARG A 896 -32.24 -20.40 -28.90
C ARG A 896 -32.70 -19.99 -27.50
N GLN A 897 -32.16 -20.65 -26.47
CA GLN A 897 -32.44 -20.30 -25.07
C GLN A 897 -31.98 -18.88 -24.74
N TRP A 898 -30.79 -18.50 -25.21
CA TRP A 898 -30.24 -17.17 -25.01
C TRP A 898 -31.08 -16.09 -25.73
N LEU A 899 -31.50 -16.33 -26.98
CA LEU A 899 -32.35 -15.43 -27.77
C LEU A 899 -33.73 -15.23 -27.12
N THR A 900 -34.36 -16.32 -26.67
CA THR A 900 -35.65 -16.26 -25.92
C THR A 900 -35.51 -15.40 -24.66
N THR A 901 -34.38 -15.54 -23.96
CA THR A 901 -34.06 -14.72 -22.79
C THR A 901 -33.85 -13.25 -23.15
N GLN A 902 -33.31 -12.95 -24.34
CA GLN A 902 -33.14 -11.57 -24.79
C GLN A 902 -34.48 -10.93 -25.16
N HIS A 903 -35.37 -11.67 -25.82
CA HIS A 903 -36.72 -11.21 -26.16
C HIS A 903 -37.53 -10.85 -24.90
N ARG A 904 -37.50 -11.71 -23.86
CA ARG A 904 -38.18 -11.41 -22.58
C ARG A 904 -37.61 -10.18 -21.88
N ASN A 905 -36.30 -9.96 -22.00
CA ASN A 905 -35.62 -8.85 -21.35
C ASN A 905 -35.49 -7.63 -22.26
N TRP A 906 -36.20 -7.56 -23.39
CA TRP A 906 -36.04 -6.51 -24.39
C TRP A 906 -36.06 -5.08 -23.80
N PRO A 907 -36.96 -4.72 -22.84
CA PRO A 907 -36.99 -3.38 -22.24
C PRO A 907 -35.75 -3.06 -21.38
N LEU A 908 -35.01 -4.08 -20.92
CA LEU A 908 -33.83 -3.95 -20.06
C LEU A 908 -32.52 -3.94 -20.86
N LEU A 909 -32.58 -4.17 -22.17
CA LEU A 909 -31.41 -4.17 -23.04
C LEU A 909 -30.98 -2.75 -23.40
N HIS A 910 -29.67 -2.55 -23.52
CA HIS A 910 -29.13 -1.30 -24.03
C HIS A 910 -29.65 -1.05 -25.47
N PRO A 911 -29.92 0.20 -25.89
CA PRO A 911 -30.44 0.49 -27.24
C PRO A 911 -29.61 -0.13 -28.37
N ASP A 912 -28.28 -0.13 -28.25
CA ASP A 912 -27.41 -0.79 -29.22
C ASP A 912 -27.50 -2.33 -29.20
N GLN A 913 -27.84 -2.94 -28.05
CA GLN A 913 -28.11 -4.37 -27.98
C GLN A 913 -29.43 -4.71 -28.68
N GLN A 914 -30.47 -3.89 -28.50
CA GLN A 914 -31.73 -4.01 -29.24
C GLN A 914 -31.47 -3.90 -30.73
N ARG A 915 -30.73 -2.87 -31.18
CA ARG A 915 -30.33 -2.72 -32.59
C ARG A 915 -29.59 -3.95 -33.12
N LEU A 916 -28.61 -4.48 -32.39
CA LEU A 916 -27.88 -5.69 -32.79
C LEU A 916 -28.81 -6.91 -32.89
N LEU A 917 -29.77 -7.06 -31.99
CA LEU A 917 -30.74 -8.15 -32.01
C LEU A 917 -31.75 -8.03 -33.17
N THR A 918 -32.19 -6.80 -33.50
CA THR A 918 -33.01 -6.53 -34.69
C THR A 918 -32.28 -6.93 -35.98
N HIS A 919 -30.97 -6.71 -36.07
CA HIS A 919 -30.17 -7.12 -37.24
C HIS A 919 -30.12 -8.64 -37.46
N ILE A 920 -30.48 -9.44 -36.45
CA ILE A 920 -30.56 -10.90 -36.57
C ILE A 920 -32.01 -11.41 -36.48
N GLY A 921 -32.99 -10.53 -36.70
CA GLY A 921 -34.42 -10.87 -36.81
C GLY A 921 -35.17 -11.00 -35.48
N ILE A 922 -34.62 -10.48 -34.37
CA ILE A 922 -35.34 -10.44 -33.09
C ILE A 922 -35.89 -9.03 -32.88
N HIS A 923 -37.20 -8.96 -32.66
CA HIS A 923 -37.95 -7.73 -32.46
C HIS A 923 -38.52 -7.66 -31.03
N PRO A 924 -39.01 -6.49 -30.58
CA PRO A 924 -39.58 -6.29 -29.25
C PRO A 924 -40.69 -7.27 -28.88
#